data_AF-A0A4U3EZE9-F1
#
_entry.id   AF-A0A4U3EZE9-F1
#
_cell.length_a   1.000
_cell.length_b   1.000
_cell.length_c   1.000
_cell.angle_alpha   90.00
_cell.angle_beta   90.00
_cell.angle_gamma   90.00
#
_symmetry.space_group_name_H-M   'P 1'
#
loop_
_entity.id
_entity.type
_entity.pdbx_description
1 polymer ?
#
loop_
_entity_poly.entity_id
_entity_poly.type
_entity_poly.pdbx_seq_one_letter_code
_entity_poly.pdbx_strand_id
1 'polypeptide(L)'
;MKKYIAIVVSSLLTLSLVHTGLVYGEESTASITGADQEVVIVYKNQAGKEAAIEQSVEVQHEFKTLPAVSATVSAGELQDLVQDPNIAYIERNVPFQVTDSSDFQVLGSTVNATEQSQWNYQAVQPNQMWDKGYNGSGIKVAVIDSGVAAHSELTIAGGVSTVDYTTSYADDNGHGTHVSGIIAAHSGDGAVTGTAPGVQLYGVKALGADGKGNLQDVLEGIDWAIQNRMDIINMSLGTEYDSQALHDMVDKAYNNGILVVCSAGNSGAGTDTVNYPAQYSSVIAVAAVDKNLNRGDFSSTGPKVEVSAPGVDIVSTYLNGKYAVASGTSQAAPHIAGILAILKQEHPSESIANLRTDLEDYIVDLGASGRDNLYGYGFVTFAPKVDKTAPAEVNGLTVSQATTNSLTLNWQNPVDKDFAKVNVYNDTGKLVTSVTKNVYQAEGLSPSTTYSFTLKTVDTTGNESTGKSISGQTLSPSTEATPVVESKPVIPTPTPVFAPTPAVTVPVVTTPAPTNLVAAVPSGGGGGGGGGGGGGGIPRQPSTPSTTVTAPAVAPTPTPTQKATQQLNTAKTSGKAADWLKAKFDGKNVSDANFQKQLSQIKQTMGIKDLPSKAQLSPSIPVSISLQVALKNKQYKYIDSSSMTPDHVTVLNSNGEVVTNVNVSVKWNRIFITPTASGFAKNETYNIIIEKGIKAKPTAKSDQQVSSTTPLILQFTTR
;
A
#
# COMPACT_ATOMS: atom_id res chain seq x y z
N MET A 1 45.73 -9.04 44.16
CA MET A 1 46.68 -10.01 43.55
C MET A 1 46.69 -9.72 42.05
N LYS A 2 47.85 -9.53 41.38
CA LYS A 2 48.70 -10.58 40.77
C LYS A 2 47.87 -11.50 39.84
N LYS A 3 48.09 -11.59 38.52
CA LYS A 3 49.19 -11.09 37.63
C LYS A 3 48.76 -11.06 36.14
N TYR A 4 49.24 -10.07 35.36
CA TYR A 4 49.75 -10.13 33.95
C TYR A 4 48.88 -10.72 32.80
N ILE A 5 49.00 -10.36 31.51
CA ILE A 5 49.83 -9.45 30.66
C ILE A 5 48.89 -9.08 29.45
N ALA A 6 48.75 -7.89 28.83
CA ALA A 6 49.55 -6.66 28.60
C ALA A 6 50.24 -6.58 27.20
N ILE A 7 50.27 -5.35 26.62
CA ILE A 7 51.09 -4.87 25.46
C ILE A 7 50.54 -5.19 24.03
N VAL A 8 50.40 -4.24 23.08
CA VAL A 8 50.48 -2.74 23.11
C VAL A 8 49.66 -2.07 21.99
N VAL A 9 49.37 -0.78 22.22
CA VAL A 9 48.71 0.22 21.35
C VAL A 9 49.40 0.47 19.99
N SER A 10 48.61 0.73 18.95
CA SER A 10 48.90 1.83 17.99
C SER A 10 47.60 2.35 17.36
N SER A 11 47.44 3.67 17.35
CA SER A 11 46.21 4.38 16.98
C SER A 11 46.31 5.00 15.60
N LEU A 12 45.18 5.17 14.90
CA LEU A 12 45.01 6.25 13.94
C LEU A 12 43.53 6.61 13.76
N LEU A 13 43.24 7.91 13.71
CA LEU A 13 41.91 8.47 13.45
C LEU A 13 41.68 8.57 11.94
N THR A 14 40.55 8.07 11.46
CA THR A 14 39.97 8.46 10.16
C THR A 14 38.45 8.61 10.29
N LEU A 15 37.88 9.51 9.49
CA LEU A 15 36.45 9.85 9.50
C LEU A 15 35.60 8.66 9.02
N SER A 16 34.69 8.19 9.86
CA SER A 16 33.58 7.34 9.45
C SER A 16 32.44 8.19 8.87
N LEU A 17 32.47 8.48 7.57
CA LEU A 17 31.23 8.86 6.87
C LEU A 17 30.31 7.65 6.84
N VAL A 18 29.04 7.85 7.19
CA VAL A 18 28.02 6.81 7.06
C VAL A 18 27.78 6.54 5.57
N HIS A 19 27.99 5.31 5.14
CA HIS A 19 27.50 4.77 3.87
C HIS A 19 26.81 3.44 4.16
N THR A 20 25.49 3.49 4.32
CA THR A 20 24.62 2.32 4.36
C THR A 20 24.45 1.81 2.92
N GLY A 21 25.31 0.88 2.50
CA GLY A 21 25.26 0.33 1.15
C GLY A 21 26.03 -0.98 1.02
N LEU A 22 25.27 -2.07 0.78
CA LEU A 22 25.70 -3.37 0.25
C LEU A 22 26.90 -4.06 0.95
N VAL A 23 26.60 -5.04 1.80
CA VAL A 23 27.58 -6.08 2.18
C VAL A 23 27.62 -7.15 1.10
N TYR A 24 28.69 -7.17 0.32
CA TYR A 24 29.17 -8.37 -0.39
C TYR A 24 30.54 -8.73 0.16
N GLY A 25 30.68 -9.94 0.72
CA GLY A 25 31.98 -10.48 1.11
C GLY A 25 32.75 -10.99 -0.12
N GLU A 26 34.05 -10.76 -0.16
CA GLU A 26 34.91 -11.33 -1.21
C GLU A 26 35.10 -12.84 -1.01
N GLU A 27 34.71 -13.65 -1.98
CA GLU A 27 35.39 -14.91 -2.27
C GLU A 27 35.56 -15.13 -3.78
N SER A 28 36.76 -15.59 -4.13
CA SER A 28 37.13 -16.41 -5.30
C SER A 28 36.52 -16.09 -6.69
N THR A 29 37.41 -15.81 -7.66
CA THR A 29 37.06 -15.69 -9.09
C THR A 29 36.66 -17.03 -9.72
N ALA A 30 35.44 -17.48 -9.44
CA ALA A 30 34.77 -18.57 -10.13
C ALA A 30 34.05 -18.08 -11.41
N SER A 31 33.60 -19.02 -12.25
CA SER A 31 32.94 -18.75 -13.53
C SER A 31 31.72 -17.83 -13.43
N ILE A 32 31.64 -16.84 -14.33
CA ILE A 32 30.50 -15.90 -14.42
C ILE A 32 29.28 -16.63 -15.00
N THR A 33 28.56 -17.34 -14.13
CA THR A 33 27.26 -17.97 -14.40
C THR A 33 26.36 -17.77 -13.17
N GLY A 34 25.98 -16.51 -12.91
CA GLY A 34 24.88 -16.21 -12.00
C GLY A 34 23.54 -16.56 -12.66
N ALA A 35 22.59 -17.06 -11.87
CA ALA A 35 21.21 -17.18 -12.33
C ALA A 35 20.57 -15.78 -12.49
N ASP A 36 19.59 -15.67 -13.40
CA ASP A 36 18.76 -14.47 -13.49
C ASP A 36 18.00 -14.25 -12.18
N GLN A 37 17.78 -13.00 -11.79
CA GLN A 37 17.12 -12.64 -10.52
C GLN A 37 15.85 -11.85 -10.76
N GLU A 38 14.81 -12.16 -9.98
CA GLU A 38 13.60 -11.36 -9.92
C GLU A 38 13.78 -10.19 -8.96
N VAL A 39 13.47 -9.00 -9.47
CA VAL A 39 13.71 -7.73 -8.79
C VAL A 39 12.59 -6.73 -9.04
N VAL A 40 12.37 -5.83 -8.08
CA VAL A 40 11.58 -4.61 -8.27
C VAL A 40 12.56 -3.46 -8.54
N ILE A 41 12.47 -2.88 -9.74
CA ILE A 41 13.34 -1.78 -10.19
C ILE A 41 12.54 -0.49 -10.11
N VAL A 42 12.93 0.41 -9.20
CA VAL A 42 12.28 1.72 -9.05
C VAL A 42 13.11 2.77 -9.80
N TYR A 43 12.48 3.60 -10.63
CA TYR A 43 13.14 4.56 -11.52
C TYR A 43 12.73 6.01 -11.25
N LYS A 44 13.68 6.93 -11.42
CA LYS A 44 13.51 8.37 -11.16
C LYS A 44 12.78 9.09 -12.29
N ASN A 45 12.84 8.57 -13.53
CA ASN A 45 12.36 9.24 -14.73
C ASN A 45 12.15 8.25 -15.90
N GLN A 46 11.67 8.76 -17.05
CA GLN A 46 11.41 7.98 -18.26
C GLN A 46 12.64 7.26 -18.84
N ALA A 47 13.84 7.84 -18.72
CA ALA A 47 15.08 7.17 -19.18
C ALA A 47 15.44 6.00 -18.27
N GLY A 48 15.22 6.11 -16.96
CA GLY A 48 15.37 4.99 -16.01
C GLY A 48 14.34 3.88 -16.26
N LYS A 49 13.11 4.25 -16.62
CA LYS A 49 12.08 3.29 -17.06
C LYS A 49 12.49 2.54 -18.32
N GLU A 50 12.98 3.28 -19.32
CA GLU A 50 13.48 2.69 -20.57
C GLU A 50 14.69 1.79 -20.30
N ALA A 51 15.64 2.22 -19.47
CA ALA A 51 16.80 1.43 -19.05
C ALA A 51 16.39 0.12 -18.34
N ALA A 52 15.45 0.18 -17.40
CA ALA A 52 14.92 -0.98 -16.69
C ALA A 52 14.27 -1.98 -17.67
N ILE A 53 13.33 -1.51 -18.49
CA ILE A 53 12.61 -2.36 -19.46
C ILE A 53 13.54 -2.91 -20.55
N GLU A 54 14.58 -2.17 -20.95
CA GLU A 54 15.55 -2.61 -21.96
C GLU A 54 16.46 -3.72 -21.43
N GLN A 55 17.01 -3.55 -20.22
CA GLN A 55 17.99 -4.43 -19.59
C GLN A 55 17.38 -5.60 -18.78
N SER A 56 16.05 -5.72 -18.77
CA SER A 56 15.37 -6.89 -18.23
C SER A 56 15.28 -8.01 -19.27
N VAL A 57 15.49 -9.25 -18.84
CA VAL A 57 15.24 -10.48 -19.62
C VAL A 57 13.74 -10.64 -19.87
N GLU A 58 12.95 -10.44 -18.81
CA GLU A 58 11.49 -10.47 -18.78
C GLU A 58 11.00 -9.32 -17.87
N VAL A 59 9.85 -8.71 -18.21
CA VAL A 59 9.20 -7.69 -17.37
C VAL A 59 7.80 -8.22 -17.08
N GLN A 60 7.56 -8.58 -15.84
CA GLN A 60 6.31 -9.15 -15.36
C GLN A 60 5.25 -8.06 -15.23
N HIS A 61 5.55 -6.97 -14.49
CA HIS A 61 4.61 -5.90 -14.22
C HIS A 61 5.21 -4.49 -14.41
N GLU A 62 4.37 -3.53 -14.80
CA GLU A 62 4.67 -2.09 -14.81
C GLU A 62 3.66 -1.36 -13.93
N PHE A 63 4.09 -0.95 -12.74
CA PHE A 63 3.19 -0.38 -11.72
C PHE A 63 2.73 1.03 -12.14
N LYS A 64 1.47 1.37 -11.82
CA LYS A 64 0.88 2.67 -12.20
C LYS A 64 1.06 3.73 -11.12
N THR A 65 1.03 3.32 -9.85
CA THR A 65 1.10 4.25 -8.70
C THR A 65 2.53 4.48 -8.21
N LEU A 66 3.42 3.51 -8.38
CA LEU A 66 4.87 3.59 -8.11
C LEU A 66 5.63 3.66 -9.45
N PRO A 67 6.66 4.50 -9.63
CA PRO A 67 7.46 4.54 -10.85
C PRO A 67 8.44 3.36 -10.86
N ALA A 68 7.91 2.16 -11.08
CA ALA A 68 8.65 0.91 -10.96
C ALA A 68 8.21 -0.14 -12.00
N VAL A 69 9.04 -1.16 -12.18
CA VAL A 69 8.69 -2.43 -12.84
C VAL A 69 9.14 -3.60 -11.96
N SER A 70 8.42 -4.72 -12.02
CA SER A 70 8.97 -6.01 -11.61
C SER A 70 9.55 -6.73 -12.83
N ALA A 71 10.72 -7.33 -12.66
CA ALA A 71 11.51 -7.85 -13.77
C ALA A 71 12.40 -9.02 -13.38
N THR A 72 12.61 -9.93 -14.31
CA THR A 72 13.74 -10.87 -14.31
C THR A 72 14.92 -10.22 -15.03
N VAL A 73 16.07 -10.12 -14.36
CA VAL A 73 17.29 -9.46 -14.87
C VAL A 73 18.48 -10.41 -14.74
N SER A 74 19.34 -10.48 -15.76
CA SER A 74 20.55 -11.29 -15.65
C SER A 74 21.57 -10.66 -14.70
N ALA A 75 22.44 -11.48 -14.09
CA ALA A 75 23.42 -11.00 -13.11
C ALA A 75 24.39 -9.92 -13.66
N GLY A 76 24.60 -9.86 -14.98
CA GLY A 76 25.38 -8.80 -15.63
C GLY A 76 24.58 -7.51 -15.84
N GLU A 77 23.34 -7.61 -16.32
CA GLU A 77 22.45 -6.46 -16.53
C GLU A 77 22.03 -5.79 -15.22
N LEU A 78 21.92 -6.56 -14.14
CA LEU A 78 21.63 -6.04 -12.81
C LEU A 78 22.74 -5.10 -12.31
N GLN A 79 24.00 -5.42 -12.60
CA GLN A 79 25.13 -4.57 -12.24
C GLN A 79 25.14 -3.24 -13.03
N ASP A 80 24.77 -3.27 -14.31
CA ASP A 80 24.60 -2.06 -15.12
C ASP A 80 23.44 -1.18 -14.58
N LEU A 81 22.31 -1.79 -14.22
CA LEU A 81 21.15 -1.07 -13.67
C LEU A 81 21.42 -0.44 -12.29
N VAL A 82 22.18 -1.09 -11.41
CA VAL A 82 22.60 -0.53 -10.12
C VAL A 82 23.50 0.71 -10.29
N GLN A 83 24.19 0.85 -11.44
CA GLN A 83 25.04 2.00 -11.75
C GLN A 83 24.35 3.08 -12.60
N ASP A 84 23.13 2.85 -13.10
CA ASP A 84 22.42 3.83 -13.93
C ASP A 84 21.87 4.98 -13.05
N PRO A 85 22.29 6.24 -13.27
CA PRO A 85 21.88 7.37 -12.43
C PRO A 85 20.37 7.69 -12.48
N ASN A 86 19.63 7.10 -13.42
CA ASN A 86 18.18 7.25 -13.57
C ASN A 86 17.38 6.19 -12.79
N ILE A 87 18.01 5.11 -12.32
CA ILE A 87 17.41 4.16 -11.37
C ILE A 87 17.46 4.76 -9.96
N ALA A 88 16.41 4.60 -9.17
CA ALA A 88 16.33 5.06 -7.79
C ALA A 88 16.96 4.04 -6.84
N TYR A 89 16.46 2.81 -6.89
CA TYR A 89 16.95 1.65 -6.17
C TYR A 89 16.43 0.37 -6.83
N ILE A 90 16.97 -0.78 -6.44
CA ILE A 90 16.53 -2.10 -6.89
C ILE A 90 16.42 -3.01 -5.66
N GLU A 91 15.29 -3.68 -5.51
CA GLU A 91 15.03 -4.65 -4.45
C GLU A 91 14.84 -6.05 -5.03
N ARG A 92 15.07 -7.08 -4.22
CA ARG A 92 14.74 -8.47 -4.59
C ARG A 92 13.24 -8.72 -4.49
N ASN A 93 12.72 -9.63 -5.31
CA ASN A 93 11.37 -10.16 -5.14
C ASN A 93 11.32 -11.05 -3.88
N VAL A 94 11.13 -10.46 -2.69
CA VAL A 94 11.14 -11.19 -1.40
C VAL A 94 9.84 -12.00 -1.22
N PRO A 95 9.89 -13.17 -0.54
CA PRO A 95 8.72 -14.02 -0.35
C PRO A 95 7.72 -13.43 0.65
N PHE A 96 6.45 -13.75 0.43
CA PHE A 96 5.32 -13.46 1.31
C PHE A 96 4.56 -14.74 1.64
N GLN A 97 3.87 -14.76 2.79
CA GLN A 97 3.04 -15.89 3.21
C GLN A 97 1.84 -15.44 4.06
N VAL A 98 0.83 -16.31 4.15
CA VAL A 98 -0.26 -16.20 5.15
C VAL A 98 0.29 -16.18 6.58
N THR A 99 -0.44 -15.52 7.48
CA THR A 99 -0.12 -15.41 8.92
C THR A 99 -1.09 -16.20 9.80
N ASP A 100 -1.16 -17.51 9.56
CA ASP A 100 -1.81 -18.49 10.44
C ASP A 100 -0.84 -19.02 11.52
N SER A 101 -1.39 -19.51 12.65
CA SER A 101 -0.62 -20.16 13.72
C SER A 101 -0.97 -21.65 13.87
N SER A 102 -1.95 -22.13 13.11
CA SER A 102 -2.51 -23.48 13.18
C SER A 102 -3.11 -23.87 11.83
N ASP A 103 -2.97 -25.13 11.42
CA ASP A 103 -3.66 -25.66 10.23
C ASP A 103 -5.19 -25.49 10.34
N PHE A 104 -5.84 -25.18 9.21
CA PHE A 104 -7.30 -25.04 9.14
C PHE A 104 -8.02 -26.33 9.51
N GLN A 105 -8.79 -26.29 10.61
CA GLN A 105 -9.67 -27.37 11.01
C GLN A 105 -10.98 -27.27 10.21
N VAL A 106 -10.99 -27.89 9.02
CA VAL A 106 -12.12 -27.85 8.08
C VAL A 106 -13.33 -28.56 8.67
N LEU A 107 -14.45 -27.84 8.74
CA LEU A 107 -15.74 -28.30 9.25
C LEU A 107 -16.64 -28.80 8.10
N GLY A 108 -17.94 -28.99 8.39
CA GLY A 108 -18.94 -29.35 7.39
C GLY A 108 -19.38 -28.16 6.51
N SER A 109 -20.34 -28.43 5.62
CA SER A 109 -21.12 -27.41 4.89
C SER A 109 -22.25 -26.79 5.72
N THR A 110 -22.31 -27.13 7.00
CA THR A 110 -23.15 -26.52 8.03
C THR A 110 -22.37 -26.53 9.34
N VAL A 111 -22.48 -25.47 10.12
CA VAL A 111 -22.01 -25.41 11.52
C VAL A 111 -23.19 -24.95 12.37
N ASN A 112 -23.32 -25.48 13.59
CA ASN A 112 -24.33 -25.00 14.52
C ASN A 112 -23.88 -23.67 15.13
N ALA A 113 -24.78 -22.70 15.24
CA ALA A 113 -24.55 -21.51 16.05
C ALA A 113 -24.28 -21.93 17.51
N THR A 114 -23.03 -21.81 17.93
CA THR A 114 -22.53 -22.18 19.26
C THR A 114 -21.79 -21.00 19.86
N GLU A 115 -21.47 -21.07 21.16
CA GLU A 115 -20.57 -20.10 21.79
C GLU A 115 -19.27 -19.95 20.97
N GLN A 116 -18.64 -21.06 20.57
CA GLN A 116 -17.39 -21.04 19.80
C GLN A 116 -17.56 -20.42 18.39
N SER A 117 -18.64 -20.73 17.67
CA SER A 117 -18.81 -20.23 16.29
C SER A 117 -19.32 -18.78 16.19
N GLN A 118 -19.57 -18.13 17.33
CA GLN A 118 -20.10 -16.76 17.41
C GLN A 118 -19.37 -15.90 18.47
N TRP A 119 -18.31 -16.39 19.12
CA TRP A 119 -17.64 -15.68 20.22
C TRP A 119 -17.06 -14.33 19.76
N ASN A 120 -16.48 -14.31 18.57
CA ASN A 120 -15.87 -13.13 17.97
C ASN A 120 -16.91 -12.04 17.67
N TYR A 121 -18.06 -12.43 17.11
CA TYR A 121 -19.22 -11.55 16.91
C TYR A 121 -19.78 -11.03 18.25
N GLN A 122 -19.88 -11.89 19.28
CA GLN A 122 -20.33 -11.49 20.62
C GLN A 122 -19.34 -10.55 21.34
N ALA A 123 -18.05 -10.66 21.04
CA ALA A 123 -17.00 -9.81 21.62
C ALA A 123 -16.92 -8.44 20.92
N VAL A 124 -17.02 -8.39 19.58
CA VAL A 124 -16.97 -7.15 18.78
C VAL A 124 -18.31 -6.39 18.75
N GLN A 125 -19.43 -7.07 18.95
CA GLN A 125 -20.80 -6.53 18.99
C GLN A 125 -21.18 -5.59 17.82
N PRO A 126 -20.90 -5.96 16.54
CA PRO A 126 -21.18 -5.06 15.41
C PRO A 126 -22.68 -4.76 15.24
N ASN A 127 -23.57 -5.57 15.83
CA ASN A 127 -25.01 -5.29 15.89
C ASN A 127 -25.33 -3.90 16.48
N GLN A 128 -24.54 -3.39 17.43
CA GLN A 128 -24.75 -2.08 18.06
C GLN A 128 -24.70 -0.92 17.03
N MET A 129 -24.13 -1.18 15.85
CA MET A 129 -24.07 -0.29 14.70
C MET A 129 -25.07 -0.68 13.61
N TRP A 130 -25.32 -2.00 13.42
CA TRP A 130 -26.34 -2.48 12.48
C TRP A 130 -27.75 -2.03 12.90
N ASP A 131 -28.03 -2.00 14.20
CA ASP A 131 -29.28 -1.50 14.79
C ASP A 131 -29.48 0.02 14.55
N LYS A 132 -28.41 0.76 14.20
CA LYS A 132 -28.44 2.15 13.72
C LYS A 132 -28.53 2.28 12.20
N GLY A 133 -28.35 1.19 11.45
CA GLY A 133 -28.29 1.15 9.98
C GLY A 133 -26.88 1.11 9.37
N TYR A 134 -25.82 0.97 10.18
CA TYR A 134 -24.43 0.96 9.70
C TYR A 134 -23.83 -0.45 9.74
N ASN A 135 -23.67 -1.09 8.59
CA ASN A 135 -23.18 -2.47 8.43
C ASN A 135 -22.07 -2.61 7.35
N GLY A 136 -21.45 -1.49 6.95
CA GLY A 136 -20.48 -1.41 5.86
C GLY A 136 -21.07 -1.15 4.47
N SER A 137 -22.38 -0.93 4.36
CA SER A 137 -23.10 -0.73 3.09
C SER A 137 -22.47 0.35 2.21
N GLY A 138 -21.99 -0.07 1.04
CA GLY A 138 -21.42 0.81 0.01
C GLY A 138 -19.92 1.07 0.12
N ILE A 139 -19.26 0.60 1.19
CA ILE A 139 -17.80 0.69 1.36
C ILE A 139 -17.12 -0.48 0.66
N LYS A 140 -16.01 -0.25 -0.04
CA LYS A 140 -15.24 -1.30 -0.73
C LYS A 140 -14.08 -1.83 0.10
N VAL A 141 -14.05 -3.12 0.34
CA VAL A 141 -12.94 -3.79 1.05
C VAL A 141 -12.24 -4.75 0.12
N ALA A 142 -10.95 -4.52 -0.14
CA ALA A 142 -10.09 -5.45 -0.87
C ALA A 142 -9.36 -6.37 0.10
N VAL A 143 -9.48 -7.68 -0.11
CA VAL A 143 -8.77 -8.73 0.62
C VAL A 143 -7.61 -9.18 -0.25
N ILE A 144 -6.41 -8.71 0.06
CA ILE A 144 -5.16 -9.07 -0.64
C ILE A 144 -4.59 -10.31 0.06
N ASP A 145 -4.78 -11.46 -0.58
CA ASP A 145 -4.71 -12.77 0.07
C ASP A 145 -4.61 -13.92 -0.97
N SER A 146 -5.01 -15.15 -0.64
CA SER A 146 -5.10 -16.31 -1.54
C SER A 146 -6.28 -16.27 -2.52
N GLY A 147 -7.07 -15.19 -2.52
CA GLY A 147 -8.30 -15.04 -3.30
C GLY A 147 -9.56 -15.28 -2.46
N VAL A 148 -10.73 -15.36 -3.10
CA VAL A 148 -12.01 -15.63 -2.42
C VAL A 148 -12.84 -16.63 -3.22
N ALA A 149 -13.15 -17.78 -2.63
CA ALA A 149 -14.03 -18.78 -3.25
C ALA A 149 -15.51 -18.42 -3.09
N ALA A 150 -16.34 -18.90 -4.03
CA ALA A 150 -17.78 -18.76 -3.94
C ALA A 150 -18.34 -19.50 -2.71
N HIS A 151 -19.05 -18.78 -1.84
CA HIS A 151 -19.68 -19.28 -0.64
C HIS A 151 -21.11 -18.72 -0.53
N SER A 152 -22.07 -19.46 0.03
CA SER A 152 -23.47 -19.01 0.11
C SER A 152 -23.67 -17.76 0.96
N GLU A 153 -22.79 -17.53 1.93
CA GLU A 153 -22.78 -16.37 2.81
C GLU A 153 -21.95 -15.18 2.28
N LEU A 154 -21.35 -15.26 1.08
CA LEU A 154 -20.45 -14.21 0.55
C LEU A 154 -20.94 -13.62 -0.77
N THR A 155 -21.32 -12.33 -0.76
CA THR A 155 -21.50 -11.53 -1.98
C THR A 155 -20.17 -10.92 -2.42
N ILE A 156 -19.48 -11.58 -3.36
CA ILE A 156 -18.23 -11.08 -3.93
C ILE A 156 -18.52 -10.07 -5.04
N ALA A 157 -18.11 -8.81 -4.87
CA ALA A 157 -18.33 -7.72 -5.82
C ALA A 157 -17.38 -7.74 -7.03
N GLY A 158 -16.29 -8.50 -6.96
CA GLY A 158 -15.34 -8.73 -8.03
C GLY A 158 -13.96 -9.11 -7.51
N GLY A 159 -12.93 -8.96 -8.34
CA GLY A 159 -11.56 -9.21 -7.92
C GLY A 159 -10.52 -9.21 -9.04
N VAL A 160 -9.29 -9.55 -8.68
CA VAL A 160 -8.15 -9.77 -9.59
C VAL A 160 -7.24 -10.88 -9.04
N SER A 161 -6.40 -11.45 -9.90
CA SER A 161 -5.29 -12.31 -9.49
C SER A 161 -4.00 -11.73 -10.05
N THR A 162 -2.96 -11.72 -9.22
CA THR A 162 -1.63 -11.17 -9.52
C THR A 162 -0.55 -12.24 -9.53
N VAL A 163 -0.84 -13.44 -9.00
CA VAL A 163 0.00 -14.64 -9.17
C VAL A 163 0.03 -15.14 -10.63
N ASP A 164 1.15 -15.70 -11.04
CA ASP A 164 1.48 -16.03 -12.44
C ASP A 164 0.56 -17.09 -13.10
N TYR A 165 0.15 -18.10 -12.33
CA TYR A 165 -0.50 -19.30 -12.86
C TYR A 165 -2.00 -19.15 -13.15
N THR A 166 -2.64 -18.06 -12.71
CA THR A 166 -4.09 -17.87 -12.87
C THR A 166 -4.50 -16.39 -12.91
N THR A 167 -5.47 -16.07 -13.77
CA THR A 167 -6.15 -14.76 -13.82
C THR A 167 -7.44 -14.72 -12.99
N SER A 168 -7.81 -15.84 -12.34
CA SER A 168 -9.00 -15.94 -11.51
C SER A 168 -8.70 -15.59 -10.06
N TYR A 169 -9.47 -14.67 -9.47
CA TYR A 169 -9.40 -14.31 -8.05
C TYR A 169 -10.01 -15.38 -7.12
N ALA A 170 -10.48 -16.51 -7.66
CA ALA A 170 -11.04 -17.60 -6.87
C ALA A 170 -9.96 -18.24 -5.99
N ASP A 171 -10.30 -18.49 -4.73
CA ASP A 171 -9.40 -19.12 -3.75
C ASP A 171 -9.22 -20.62 -4.03
N ASP A 172 -7.97 -21.07 -3.96
CA ASP A 172 -7.54 -22.47 -4.08
C ASP A 172 -6.72 -22.95 -2.87
N ASN A 173 -6.56 -22.10 -1.84
CA ASN A 173 -5.93 -22.41 -0.56
C ASN A 173 -6.98 -22.52 0.56
N GLY A 174 -7.80 -21.48 0.72
CA GLY A 174 -8.89 -21.37 1.70
C GLY A 174 -8.75 -20.24 2.72
N HIS A 175 -7.53 -19.72 2.92
CA HIS A 175 -7.27 -18.66 3.89
C HIS A 175 -7.99 -17.35 3.54
N GLY A 176 -7.88 -16.85 2.30
CA GLY A 176 -8.55 -15.61 1.88
C GLY A 176 -10.09 -15.71 1.90
N THR A 177 -10.65 -16.90 1.71
CA THR A 177 -12.09 -17.18 1.92
C THR A 177 -12.48 -17.11 3.40
N HIS A 178 -11.60 -17.51 4.32
CA HIS A 178 -11.83 -17.45 5.77
C HIS A 178 -11.76 -16.02 6.30
N VAL A 179 -10.72 -15.28 5.90
CA VAL A 179 -10.56 -13.84 6.13
C VAL A 179 -11.78 -13.07 5.62
N SER A 180 -12.26 -13.39 4.42
CA SER A 180 -13.43 -12.75 3.81
C SER A 180 -14.73 -12.95 4.60
N GLY A 181 -14.96 -14.13 5.18
CA GLY A 181 -16.14 -14.38 6.02
C GLY A 181 -16.17 -13.54 7.29
N ILE A 182 -15.00 -13.32 7.91
CA ILE A 182 -14.87 -12.50 9.12
C ILE A 182 -15.24 -11.03 8.84
N ILE A 183 -14.96 -10.54 7.62
CA ILE A 183 -15.41 -9.22 7.16
C ILE A 183 -16.90 -9.25 6.83
N ALA A 184 -17.35 -10.17 5.96
CA ALA A 184 -18.53 -9.94 5.13
C ALA A 184 -19.57 -11.08 5.09
N ALA A 185 -19.44 -12.17 5.89
CA ALA A 185 -20.44 -13.24 5.90
C ALA A 185 -21.85 -12.73 6.30
N HIS A 186 -22.86 -13.00 5.46
CA HIS A 186 -24.21 -12.45 5.59
C HIS A 186 -24.88 -12.82 6.93
N SER A 187 -25.43 -11.81 7.63
CA SER A 187 -26.19 -12.05 8.85
C SER A 187 -27.55 -12.69 8.58
N GLY A 188 -27.77 -13.88 9.13
CA GLY A 188 -29.07 -14.57 9.15
C GLY A 188 -29.26 -15.70 8.14
N ASP A 189 -28.40 -15.80 7.13
CA ASP A 189 -28.49 -16.82 6.07
C ASP A 189 -27.70 -18.11 6.35
N GLY A 190 -26.97 -18.19 7.48
CA GLY A 190 -26.14 -19.35 7.80
C GLY A 190 -25.57 -19.41 9.23
N ALA A 191 -24.29 -19.80 9.35
CA ALA A 191 -23.68 -20.34 10.56
C ALA A 191 -22.64 -19.41 11.24
N VAL A 192 -22.00 -18.53 10.47
CA VAL A 192 -21.08 -17.50 10.95
C VAL A 192 -21.60 -16.12 10.56
N THR A 193 -21.08 -15.07 11.19
CA THR A 193 -21.56 -13.70 11.00
C THR A 193 -20.36 -12.78 10.80
N GLY A 194 -20.28 -12.12 9.64
CA GLY A 194 -19.23 -11.15 9.33
C GLY A 194 -19.41 -9.86 10.13
N THR A 195 -18.33 -9.10 10.28
CA THR A 195 -18.31 -7.85 11.05
C THR A 195 -19.08 -6.72 10.35
N ALA A 196 -19.01 -6.67 9.01
CA ALA A 196 -19.61 -5.66 8.14
C ALA A 196 -20.23 -6.32 6.88
N PRO A 197 -21.38 -7.03 7.01
CA PRO A 197 -21.97 -7.82 5.93
C PRO A 197 -22.54 -7.00 4.75
N GLY A 198 -22.49 -5.66 4.80
CA GLY A 198 -22.92 -4.77 3.71
C GLY A 198 -21.81 -4.34 2.73
N VAL A 199 -20.54 -4.71 2.98
CA VAL A 199 -19.41 -4.22 2.16
C VAL A 199 -19.41 -4.77 0.73
N GLN A 200 -18.86 -3.99 -0.19
CA GLN A 200 -18.47 -4.46 -1.51
C GLN A 200 -17.13 -5.19 -1.37
N LEU A 201 -17.19 -6.50 -1.13
CA LEU A 201 -16.02 -7.37 -0.95
C LEU A 201 -15.32 -7.65 -2.29
N TYR A 202 -14.01 -7.38 -2.37
CA TYR A 202 -13.18 -7.67 -3.54
C TYR A 202 -12.05 -8.65 -3.20
N GLY A 203 -11.95 -9.76 -3.93
CA GLY A 203 -10.85 -10.71 -3.80
C GLY A 203 -9.63 -10.30 -4.63
N VAL A 204 -8.47 -10.17 -4.00
CA VAL A 204 -7.21 -9.84 -4.68
C VAL A 204 -6.21 -10.96 -4.41
N LYS A 205 -6.11 -11.91 -5.35
CA LYS A 205 -5.28 -13.11 -5.21
C LYS A 205 -3.81 -12.80 -5.48
N ALA A 206 -3.08 -12.51 -4.40
CA ALA A 206 -1.63 -12.27 -4.36
C ALA A 206 -0.85 -13.43 -3.72
N LEU A 207 -1.54 -14.45 -3.20
CA LEU A 207 -0.95 -15.71 -2.71
C LEU A 207 -1.48 -16.90 -3.52
N GLY A 208 -0.62 -17.89 -3.76
CA GLY A 208 -0.94 -19.14 -4.44
C GLY A 208 -1.59 -20.19 -3.53
N ALA A 209 -1.89 -21.35 -4.10
CA ALA A 209 -2.54 -22.47 -3.41
C ALA A 209 -1.77 -22.98 -2.17
N ASP A 210 -0.45 -22.79 -2.11
CA ASP A 210 0.41 -23.16 -0.98
C ASP A 210 0.52 -22.08 0.12
N GLY A 211 -0.29 -21.02 0.03
CA GLY A 211 -0.33 -19.91 0.99
C GLY A 211 0.83 -18.92 0.86
N LYS A 212 1.60 -18.97 -0.24
CA LYS A 212 2.76 -18.08 -0.47
C LYS A 212 2.60 -17.21 -1.71
N GLY A 213 3.31 -16.10 -1.72
CA GLY A 213 3.45 -15.20 -2.85
C GLY A 213 4.79 -14.45 -2.74
N ASN A 214 4.88 -13.30 -3.37
CA ASN A 214 6.10 -12.49 -3.37
C ASN A 214 5.78 -10.98 -3.35
N LEU A 215 6.82 -10.16 -3.22
CA LEU A 215 6.73 -8.71 -3.17
C LEU A 215 6.02 -8.10 -4.40
N GLN A 216 6.31 -8.59 -5.62
CA GLN A 216 5.61 -8.15 -6.83
C GLN A 216 4.10 -8.39 -6.73
N ASP A 217 3.68 -9.60 -6.36
CA ASP A 217 2.28 -10.01 -6.42
C ASP A 217 1.43 -9.19 -5.42
N VAL A 218 2.02 -8.89 -4.25
CA VAL A 218 1.44 -7.98 -3.23
C VAL A 218 1.44 -6.52 -3.71
N LEU A 219 2.53 -6.03 -4.32
CA LEU A 219 2.60 -4.68 -4.89
C LEU A 219 1.57 -4.46 -6.00
N GLU A 220 1.34 -5.45 -6.88
CA GLU A 220 0.30 -5.36 -7.90
C GLU A 220 -1.09 -5.37 -7.28
N GLY A 221 -1.30 -6.15 -6.21
CA GLY A 221 -2.56 -6.16 -5.46
C GLY A 221 -2.88 -4.79 -4.86
N ILE A 222 -1.89 -4.11 -4.29
CA ILE A 222 -2.05 -2.76 -3.72
C ILE A 222 -2.23 -1.72 -4.85
N ASP A 223 -1.45 -1.78 -5.95
CA ASP A 223 -1.65 -0.88 -7.10
C ASP A 223 -3.06 -1.05 -7.69
N TRP A 224 -3.55 -2.28 -7.86
CA TRP A 224 -4.91 -2.55 -8.29
C TRP A 224 -5.95 -1.94 -7.34
N ALA A 225 -5.78 -2.09 -6.02
CA ALA A 225 -6.70 -1.54 -5.02
C ALA A 225 -6.76 0.00 -5.08
N ILE A 226 -5.61 0.67 -5.26
CA ILE A 226 -5.56 2.13 -5.46
C ILE A 226 -6.28 2.52 -6.76
N GLN A 227 -5.95 1.85 -7.87
CA GLN A 227 -6.47 2.19 -9.20
C GLN A 227 -7.99 1.95 -9.32
N ASN A 228 -8.55 1.01 -8.55
CA ASN A 228 -10.00 0.77 -8.48
C ASN A 228 -10.72 1.60 -7.40
N ARG A 229 -9.96 2.43 -6.65
CA ARG A 229 -10.44 3.24 -5.52
C ARG A 229 -11.21 2.39 -4.51
N MET A 230 -10.49 1.43 -3.92
CA MET A 230 -10.92 0.72 -2.71
C MET A 230 -10.95 1.67 -1.52
N ASP A 231 -11.75 1.37 -0.51
CA ASP A 231 -11.84 2.19 0.70
C ASP A 231 -10.95 1.66 1.82
N ILE A 232 -10.78 0.34 1.87
CA ILE A 232 -9.99 -0.40 2.85
C ILE A 232 -9.26 -1.54 2.12
N ILE A 233 -8.01 -1.78 2.50
CA ILE A 233 -7.22 -2.96 2.15
C ILE A 233 -7.00 -3.78 3.42
N ASN A 234 -7.35 -5.06 3.39
CA ASN A 234 -6.95 -6.05 4.38
C ASN A 234 -5.84 -6.93 3.80
N MET A 235 -4.71 -7.03 4.51
CA MET A 235 -3.62 -7.98 4.21
C MET A 235 -3.41 -8.88 5.44
N SER A 236 -3.96 -10.09 5.39
CA SER A 236 -3.76 -11.14 6.40
C SER A 236 -2.51 -11.99 6.05
N LEU A 237 -1.44 -11.29 5.70
CA LEU A 237 -0.20 -11.83 5.16
C LEU A 237 0.99 -10.99 5.61
N GLY A 238 2.19 -11.54 5.50
CA GLY A 238 3.38 -10.80 5.87
C GLY A 238 4.70 -11.40 5.40
N THR A 239 5.76 -10.67 5.71
CA THR A 239 7.16 -11.05 5.46
C THR A 239 8.08 -10.52 6.57
N GLU A 240 9.27 -11.11 6.72
CA GLU A 240 10.31 -10.64 7.65
C GLU A 240 11.22 -9.57 7.02
N TYR A 241 11.10 -9.34 5.71
CA TYR A 241 11.97 -8.42 4.95
C TYR A 241 11.33 -7.04 4.78
N ASP A 242 12.04 -6.00 5.23
CA ASP A 242 11.71 -4.59 4.92
C ASP A 242 11.86 -4.31 3.41
N SER A 243 11.04 -3.42 2.88
CA SER A 243 10.97 -3.09 1.45
C SER A 243 10.51 -1.63 1.26
N GLN A 244 11.39 -0.79 0.69
CA GLN A 244 11.06 0.60 0.39
C GLN A 244 9.99 0.67 -0.71
N ALA A 245 10.02 -0.23 -1.69
CA ALA A 245 8.97 -0.34 -2.69
C ALA A 245 7.59 -0.61 -2.07
N LEU A 246 7.51 -1.50 -1.07
CA LEU A 246 6.28 -1.79 -0.32
C LEU A 246 5.86 -0.61 0.55
N HIS A 247 6.80 0.00 1.29
CA HIS A 247 6.55 1.19 2.11
C HIS A 247 5.99 2.33 1.25
N ASP A 248 6.64 2.64 0.12
CA ASP A 248 6.21 3.68 -0.81
C ASP A 248 4.80 3.39 -1.36
N MET A 249 4.49 2.14 -1.72
CA MET A 249 3.18 1.75 -2.26
C MET A 249 2.06 1.80 -1.21
N VAL A 250 2.35 1.39 0.02
CA VAL A 250 1.41 1.45 1.16
C VAL A 250 1.16 2.89 1.60
N ASP A 251 2.20 3.72 1.67
CA ASP A 251 2.06 5.17 1.86
C ASP A 251 1.24 5.81 0.75
N LYS A 252 1.38 5.36 -0.51
CA LYS A 252 0.55 5.82 -1.62
C LYS A 252 -0.92 5.40 -1.46
N ALA A 253 -1.21 4.21 -0.93
CA ALA A 253 -2.58 3.82 -0.62
C ALA A 253 -3.19 4.73 0.46
N TYR A 254 -2.47 4.92 1.57
CA TYR A 254 -2.87 5.81 2.66
C TYR A 254 -3.11 7.25 2.15
N ASN A 255 -2.17 7.83 1.41
CA ASN A 255 -2.30 9.18 0.84
C ASN A 255 -3.39 9.31 -0.25
N ASN A 256 -3.97 8.21 -0.75
CA ASN A 256 -5.16 8.23 -1.62
C ASN A 256 -6.49 8.03 -0.86
N GLY A 257 -6.47 8.02 0.48
CA GLY A 257 -7.68 7.87 1.31
C GLY A 257 -8.14 6.44 1.50
N ILE A 258 -7.21 5.48 1.44
CA ILE A 258 -7.44 4.05 1.64
C ILE A 258 -6.83 3.62 2.98
N LEU A 259 -7.64 3.03 3.86
CA LEU A 259 -7.14 2.44 5.10
C LEU A 259 -6.43 1.12 4.80
N VAL A 260 -5.29 0.85 5.43
CA VAL A 260 -4.54 -0.40 5.27
C VAL A 260 -4.46 -1.10 6.62
N VAL A 261 -5.04 -2.30 6.69
CA VAL A 261 -5.15 -3.12 7.90
C VAL A 261 -4.36 -4.41 7.68
N CYS A 262 -3.49 -4.75 8.63
CA CYS A 262 -2.62 -5.92 8.51
C CYS A 262 -2.54 -6.73 9.81
N SER A 263 -2.45 -8.03 9.63
CA SER A 263 -2.01 -8.99 10.65
C SER A 263 -0.63 -8.61 11.19
N ALA A 264 -0.47 -8.52 12.51
CA ALA A 264 0.83 -8.18 13.12
C ALA A 264 1.92 -9.25 12.88
N GLY A 265 1.53 -10.49 12.57
CA GLY A 265 2.45 -11.63 12.47
C GLY A 265 2.27 -12.63 13.61
N ASN A 266 2.87 -13.81 13.47
CA ASN A 266 2.69 -14.92 14.42
C ASN A 266 4.01 -15.46 15.01
N SER A 267 5.06 -14.63 15.06
CA SER A 267 6.38 -15.02 15.56
C SER A 267 6.50 -14.96 17.10
N GLY A 268 5.37 -14.88 17.80
CA GLY A 268 5.30 -14.97 19.27
C GLY A 268 5.84 -13.75 20.00
N ALA A 269 6.14 -13.95 21.28
CA ALA A 269 6.63 -12.91 22.17
C ALA A 269 8.12 -12.57 21.90
N GLY A 270 8.43 -11.28 21.83
CA GLY A 270 9.78 -10.75 21.68
C GLY A 270 9.85 -9.24 21.97
N THR A 271 10.96 -8.59 21.62
CA THR A 271 11.08 -7.11 21.74
C THR A 271 10.37 -6.38 20.61
N ASP A 272 10.52 -6.90 19.39
CA ASP A 272 9.70 -6.61 18.22
C ASP A 272 9.70 -7.86 17.34
N THR A 273 8.52 -8.42 17.09
CA THR A 273 8.29 -9.59 16.24
C THR A 273 7.26 -9.28 15.15
N VAL A 274 6.89 -8.01 14.96
CA VAL A 274 5.87 -7.59 13.99
C VAL A 274 6.41 -7.72 12.56
N ASN A 275 5.62 -8.32 11.66
CA ASN A 275 6.02 -8.50 10.26
C ASN A 275 5.76 -7.25 9.39
N TYR A 276 6.36 -7.20 8.20
CA TYR A 276 6.03 -6.22 7.17
C TYR A 276 4.85 -6.73 6.33
N PRO A 277 3.91 -5.86 5.89
CA PRO A 277 3.93 -4.39 6.01
C PRO A 277 3.40 -3.82 7.35
N ALA A 278 2.99 -4.65 8.32
CA ALA A 278 2.39 -4.17 9.58
C ALA A 278 3.32 -3.26 10.43
N GLN A 279 4.64 -3.28 10.23
CA GLN A 279 5.53 -2.30 10.85
C GLN A 279 5.41 -0.86 10.28
N TYR A 280 4.81 -0.63 9.11
CA TYR A 280 4.74 0.71 8.52
C TYR A 280 3.73 1.60 9.23
N SER A 281 4.05 2.89 9.43
CA SER A 281 3.21 3.85 10.17
C SER A 281 1.89 4.18 9.47
N SER A 282 1.80 3.95 8.17
CA SER A 282 0.59 4.06 7.35
C SER A 282 -0.36 2.86 7.48
N VAL A 283 0.06 1.80 8.18
CA VAL A 283 -0.69 0.56 8.39
C VAL A 283 -1.23 0.46 9.80
N ILE A 284 -2.40 -0.17 9.95
CA ILE A 284 -2.97 -0.57 11.23
C ILE A 284 -2.58 -2.02 11.52
N ALA A 285 -1.72 -2.22 12.51
CA ALA A 285 -1.19 -3.54 12.89
C ALA A 285 -2.04 -4.20 13.98
N VAL A 286 -2.59 -5.38 13.67
CA VAL A 286 -3.60 -6.04 14.51
C VAL A 286 -3.04 -7.30 15.18
N ALA A 287 -3.05 -7.31 16.51
CA ALA A 287 -2.74 -8.46 17.35
C ALA A 287 -3.97 -9.35 17.62
N ALA A 288 -3.74 -10.62 17.95
CA ALA A 288 -4.78 -11.62 18.17
C ALA A 288 -5.02 -11.89 19.65
N VAL A 289 -6.30 -11.87 20.08
CA VAL A 289 -6.74 -12.32 21.41
C VAL A 289 -7.65 -13.54 21.36
N ASP A 290 -7.71 -14.26 22.48
CA ASP A 290 -8.66 -15.34 22.76
C ASP A 290 -10.01 -14.81 23.28
N LYS A 291 -10.96 -15.74 23.49
CA LYS A 291 -12.30 -15.41 24.02
C LYS A 291 -12.34 -14.88 25.46
N ASN A 292 -11.21 -14.90 26.16
CA ASN A 292 -11.02 -14.36 27.50
C ASN A 292 -10.28 -13.01 27.46
N LEU A 293 -10.00 -12.48 26.26
CA LEU A 293 -9.19 -11.29 25.98
C LEU A 293 -7.70 -11.41 26.34
N ASN A 294 -7.17 -12.64 26.49
CA ASN A 294 -5.72 -12.86 26.55
C ASN A 294 -5.12 -12.79 25.14
N ARG A 295 -3.98 -12.11 24.96
CA ARG A 295 -3.18 -12.20 23.73
C ARG A 295 -2.80 -13.67 23.46
N GLY A 296 -3.13 -14.20 22.29
CA GLY A 296 -2.73 -15.55 21.87
C GLY A 296 -1.20 -15.69 21.83
N ASP A 297 -0.66 -16.82 22.30
CA ASP A 297 0.79 -17.01 22.50
C ASP A 297 1.63 -16.75 21.24
N PHE A 298 1.07 -17.06 20.07
CA PHE A 298 1.67 -16.83 18.76
C PHE A 298 1.69 -15.35 18.33
N SER A 299 0.77 -14.50 18.82
CA SER A 299 0.57 -13.16 18.26
C SER A 299 1.84 -12.33 18.41
N SER A 300 2.36 -11.77 17.31
CA SER A 300 3.54 -10.93 17.35
C SER A 300 3.34 -9.71 18.28
N THR A 301 4.45 -9.25 18.85
CA THR A 301 4.53 -8.22 19.89
C THR A 301 5.59 -7.20 19.52
N GLY A 302 5.32 -5.91 19.71
CA GLY A 302 6.29 -4.87 19.42
C GLY A 302 5.69 -3.47 19.48
N PRO A 303 6.51 -2.41 19.45
CA PRO A 303 6.07 -1.01 19.45
C PRO A 303 5.20 -0.62 18.25
N LYS A 304 5.04 -1.51 17.27
CA LYS A 304 4.19 -1.33 16.07
C LYS A 304 2.78 -1.88 16.21
N VAL A 305 2.50 -2.81 17.14
CA VAL A 305 1.12 -3.28 17.40
C VAL A 305 0.24 -2.09 17.76
N GLU A 306 -0.89 -1.90 17.07
CA GLU A 306 -1.75 -0.73 17.27
C GLU A 306 -3.06 -1.08 17.97
N VAL A 307 -3.68 -2.19 17.60
CA VAL A 307 -4.92 -2.67 18.22
C VAL A 307 -4.92 -4.19 18.28
N SER A 308 -5.86 -4.76 19.02
CA SER A 308 -6.09 -6.19 19.10
C SER A 308 -7.54 -6.57 18.82
N ALA A 309 -7.75 -7.77 18.28
CA ALA A 309 -9.06 -8.26 17.83
C ALA A 309 -9.13 -9.81 17.94
N PRO A 310 -10.32 -10.43 17.79
CA PRO A 310 -10.49 -11.88 17.93
C PRO A 310 -9.64 -12.68 16.93
N GLY A 311 -8.69 -13.47 17.40
CA GLY A 311 -7.77 -14.22 16.53
C GLY A 311 -7.46 -15.65 16.97
N VAL A 312 -8.17 -16.20 17.95
CA VAL A 312 -8.02 -17.61 18.40
C VAL A 312 -9.34 -18.35 18.23
N ASP A 313 -9.28 -19.60 17.73
CA ASP A 313 -10.43 -20.47 17.47
C ASP A 313 -11.55 -19.78 16.66
N ILE A 314 -11.18 -19.02 15.64
CA ILE A 314 -12.11 -18.25 14.81
C ILE A 314 -12.75 -19.16 13.76
N VAL A 315 -14.08 -19.30 13.83
CA VAL A 315 -14.87 -20.00 12.82
C VAL A 315 -15.29 -19.02 11.72
N SER A 316 -15.04 -19.38 10.47
CA SER A 316 -15.45 -18.59 9.30
C SER A 316 -15.65 -19.48 8.05
N THR A 317 -16.05 -18.87 6.94
CA THR A 317 -16.28 -19.49 5.63
C THR A 317 -15.01 -20.11 5.04
N TYR A 318 -15.16 -21.09 4.15
CA TYR A 318 -14.03 -21.87 3.60
C TYR A 318 -14.37 -22.48 2.23
N LEU A 319 -13.37 -23.06 1.56
CA LEU A 319 -13.50 -23.66 0.23
C LEU A 319 -14.63 -24.69 0.13
N ASN A 320 -15.28 -24.71 -1.05
CA ASN A 320 -16.32 -25.67 -1.43
C ASN A 320 -17.62 -25.57 -0.61
N GLY A 321 -18.01 -24.37 -0.15
CA GLY A 321 -19.25 -24.20 0.62
C GLY A 321 -19.15 -24.87 2.00
N LYS A 322 -18.06 -24.60 2.72
CA LYS A 322 -17.75 -25.15 4.05
C LYS A 322 -17.35 -24.05 5.00
N TYR A 323 -17.19 -24.41 6.27
CA TYR A 323 -16.58 -23.57 7.29
C TYR A 323 -15.25 -24.18 7.75
N ALA A 324 -14.41 -23.41 8.42
CA ALA A 324 -13.21 -23.91 9.08
C ALA A 324 -12.92 -23.11 10.36
N VAL A 325 -12.16 -23.72 11.28
CA VAL A 325 -11.60 -23.04 12.46
C VAL A 325 -10.10 -22.79 12.24
N ALA A 326 -9.63 -21.59 12.55
CA ALA A 326 -8.21 -21.24 12.54
C ALA A 326 -7.87 -20.23 13.65
N SER A 327 -6.58 -20.14 13.98
CA SER A 327 -6.01 -19.12 14.86
C SER A 327 -4.83 -18.43 14.17
N GLY A 328 -4.69 -17.14 14.39
CA GLY A 328 -3.68 -16.29 13.76
C GLY A 328 -4.03 -14.81 13.85
N THR A 329 -3.01 -13.94 13.71
CA THR A 329 -3.26 -12.51 13.47
C THR A 329 -3.94 -12.25 12.13
N SER A 330 -3.82 -13.20 11.19
CA SER A 330 -4.64 -13.29 9.98
C SER A 330 -6.14 -13.16 10.20
N GLN A 331 -6.68 -13.77 11.27
CA GLN A 331 -8.10 -13.78 11.57
C GLN A 331 -8.53 -12.56 12.41
N ALA A 332 -7.59 -11.88 13.07
CA ALA A 332 -7.85 -10.67 13.85
C ALA A 332 -7.95 -9.41 12.97
N ALA A 333 -7.07 -9.28 11.96
CA ALA A 333 -7.08 -8.15 11.02
C ALA A 333 -8.45 -7.87 10.34
N PRO A 334 -9.18 -8.87 9.81
CA PRO A 334 -10.47 -8.64 9.14
C PRO A 334 -11.59 -8.10 10.04
N HIS A 335 -11.56 -8.31 11.37
CA HIS A 335 -12.50 -7.62 12.27
C HIS A 335 -12.28 -6.11 12.23
N ILE A 336 -11.02 -5.65 12.29
CA ILE A 336 -10.68 -4.23 12.24
C ILE A 336 -11.03 -3.63 10.88
N ALA A 337 -10.80 -4.37 9.78
CA ALA A 337 -11.25 -3.94 8.45
C ALA A 337 -12.79 -3.79 8.37
N GLY A 338 -13.55 -4.68 9.02
CA GLY A 338 -15.01 -4.56 9.12
C GLY A 338 -15.49 -3.40 10.01
N ILE A 339 -14.86 -3.21 11.18
CA ILE A 339 -15.15 -2.08 12.09
C ILE A 339 -14.93 -0.75 11.35
N LEU A 340 -13.79 -0.59 10.68
CA LEU A 340 -13.48 0.60 9.89
C LEU A 340 -14.43 0.79 8.69
N ALA A 341 -14.98 -0.28 8.11
CA ALA A 341 -16.00 -0.17 7.07
C ALA A 341 -17.34 0.35 7.62
N ILE A 342 -17.71 -0.04 8.85
CA ILE A 342 -18.88 0.51 9.54
C ILE A 342 -18.65 1.99 9.89
N LEU A 343 -17.50 2.34 10.46
CA LEU A 343 -17.17 3.73 10.78
C LEU A 343 -17.15 4.61 9.53
N LYS A 344 -16.57 4.15 8.41
CA LYS A 344 -16.58 4.89 7.14
C LYS A 344 -17.99 5.00 6.52
N GLN A 345 -18.94 4.16 6.89
CA GLN A 345 -20.35 4.31 6.50
C GLN A 345 -21.09 5.37 7.35
N GLU A 346 -20.81 5.42 8.66
CA GLU A 346 -21.39 6.42 9.59
C GLU A 346 -20.76 7.81 9.40
N HIS A 347 -19.45 7.86 9.08
CA HIS A 347 -18.62 9.05 8.91
C HIS A 347 -18.07 9.21 7.47
N PRO A 348 -18.90 9.22 6.41
CA PRO A 348 -18.46 9.09 5.01
C PRO A 348 -17.72 10.30 4.43
N SER A 349 -17.67 11.42 5.16
CA SER A 349 -16.92 12.63 4.78
C SER A 349 -15.59 12.80 5.53
N GLU A 350 -15.24 11.88 6.42
CA GLU A 350 -14.08 12.03 7.30
C GLU A 350 -12.78 11.51 6.69
N SER A 351 -11.67 12.00 7.21
CA SER A 351 -10.34 11.58 6.75
C SER A 351 -10.01 10.19 7.29
N ILE A 352 -9.18 9.41 6.59
CA ILE A 352 -8.72 8.12 7.12
C ILE A 352 -7.81 8.26 8.36
N ALA A 353 -7.31 9.47 8.64
CA ALA A 353 -6.62 9.75 9.90
C ALA A 353 -7.63 9.90 11.04
N ASN A 354 -8.76 10.58 10.81
CA ASN A 354 -9.88 10.66 11.76
C ASN A 354 -10.42 9.25 12.03
N LEU A 355 -10.82 8.50 11.00
CA LEU A 355 -11.38 7.15 11.13
C LEU A 355 -10.48 6.15 11.88
N ARG A 356 -9.15 6.41 11.91
CA ARG A 356 -8.17 5.63 12.68
C ARG A 356 -8.10 6.06 14.15
N THR A 357 -8.28 7.35 14.45
CA THR A 357 -8.45 7.88 15.81
C THR A 357 -9.84 7.61 16.38
N ASP A 358 -10.90 7.64 15.57
CA ASP A 358 -12.28 7.29 15.96
C ASP A 358 -12.35 5.84 16.48
N LEU A 359 -11.44 4.97 16.02
CA LEU A 359 -11.25 3.62 16.53
C LEU A 359 -10.98 3.60 18.06
N GLU A 360 -10.30 4.60 18.61
CA GLU A 360 -10.02 4.75 20.05
C GLU A 360 -11.30 4.91 20.88
N ASP A 361 -12.37 5.48 20.29
CA ASP A 361 -13.69 5.56 20.94
C ASP A 361 -14.35 4.19 21.11
N TYR A 362 -13.86 3.15 20.44
CA TYR A 362 -14.31 1.75 20.50
C TYR A 362 -13.30 0.81 21.16
N ILE A 363 -12.25 1.35 21.81
CA ILE A 363 -11.22 0.54 22.47
C ILE A 363 -11.51 0.28 23.96
N VAL A 364 -11.28 -0.97 24.37
CA VAL A 364 -11.13 -1.42 25.75
C VAL A 364 -9.63 -1.62 26.02
N ASP A 365 -9.05 -0.81 26.90
CA ASP A 365 -7.65 -0.90 27.36
C ASP A 365 -7.36 -2.31 27.93
N LEU A 366 -6.26 -2.94 27.49
CA LEU A 366 -5.84 -4.29 27.88
C LEU A 366 -4.32 -4.32 28.10
N GLY A 367 -3.87 -5.04 29.13
CA GLY A 367 -2.45 -5.20 29.44
C GLY A 367 -1.94 -4.12 30.40
N ALA A 368 -0.93 -3.36 29.98
CA ALA A 368 -0.45 -2.20 30.72
C ALA A 368 -1.19 -0.93 30.26
N SER A 369 -1.74 -0.14 31.20
CA SER A 369 -2.71 0.91 30.85
C SER A 369 -2.17 1.95 29.86
N GLY A 370 -2.98 2.22 28.83
CA GLY A 370 -2.57 2.97 27.65
C GLY A 370 -1.96 2.05 26.57
N ARG A 371 -1.21 2.63 25.63
CA ARG A 371 -0.66 1.84 24.52
C ARG A 371 0.53 0.98 24.95
N ASP A 372 0.40 -0.35 24.83
CA ASP A 372 1.47 -1.33 25.09
C ASP A 372 1.90 -2.13 23.84
N ASN A 373 2.95 -2.95 23.98
CA ASN A 373 3.54 -3.73 22.88
C ASN A 373 2.83 -5.08 22.62
N LEU A 374 1.78 -5.42 23.38
CA LEU A 374 1.09 -6.71 23.36
C LEU A 374 -0.32 -6.60 22.76
N TYR A 375 -1.05 -5.57 23.15
CA TYR A 375 -2.43 -5.30 22.70
C TYR A 375 -2.54 -4.01 21.88
N GLY A 376 -1.45 -3.23 21.77
CA GLY A 376 -1.50 -1.89 21.21
C GLY A 376 -2.26 -0.97 22.17
N TYR A 377 -3.21 -0.19 21.67
CA TYR A 377 -4.13 0.61 22.47
C TYR A 377 -5.17 -0.25 23.25
N GLY A 378 -5.39 -1.51 22.85
CA GLY A 378 -6.35 -2.41 23.50
C GLY A 378 -7.18 -3.23 22.50
N PHE A 379 -8.33 -3.73 22.96
CA PHE A 379 -9.27 -4.53 22.15
C PHE A 379 -10.39 -3.67 21.58
N VAL A 380 -10.67 -3.79 20.27
CA VAL A 380 -11.68 -2.96 19.59
C VAL A 380 -13.04 -3.65 19.58
N THR A 381 -14.08 -2.96 20.06
CA THR A 381 -15.45 -3.46 20.13
C THR A 381 -16.47 -2.32 20.11
N PHE A 382 -17.60 -2.54 19.44
CA PHE A 382 -18.77 -1.67 19.50
C PHE A 382 -19.61 -1.86 20.77
N ALA A 383 -19.20 -2.76 21.69
CA ALA A 383 -19.82 -2.91 22.99
C ALA A 383 -19.87 -1.55 23.73
N PRO A 384 -20.99 -1.17 24.37
CA PRO A 384 -21.08 0.09 25.09
C PRO A 384 -19.99 0.19 26.16
N LYS A 385 -19.16 1.24 26.09
CA LYS A 385 -18.20 1.58 27.15
C LYS A 385 -18.97 1.79 28.46
N VAL A 386 -18.93 0.77 29.32
CA VAL A 386 -19.50 0.85 30.67
C VAL A 386 -18.64 1.83 31.45
N ASP A 387 -19.21 3.00 31.73
CA ASP A 387 -18.56 3.95 32.61
C ASP A 387 -18.35 3.33 34.01
N LYS A 388 -17.15 3.54 34.54
CA LYS A 388 -16.69 3.09 35.86
C LYS A 388 -16.10 4.28 36.65
N THR A 389 -16.22 5.49 36.13
CA THR A 389 -15.56 6.70 36.60
C THR A 389 -16.55 7.50 37.43
N ALA A 390 -16.37 7.50 38.75
CA ALA A 390 -17.21 8.34 39.59
C ALA A 390 -16.99 9.84 39.26
N PRO A 391 -18.05 10.67 39.23
CA PRO A 391 -17.93 12.10 39.00
C PRO A 391 -17.01 12.80 40.00
N ALA A 392 -16.47 13.95 39.61
CA ALA A 392 -15.65 14.77 40.50
C ALA A 392 -16.38 15.13 41.82
N GLU A 393 -15.62 15.33 42.90
CA GLU A 393 -16.16 15.61 44.25
C GLU A 393 -16.90 16.96 44.34
N VAL A 394 -17.78 17.10 45.34
CA VAL A 394 -18.52 18.36 45.59
C VAL A 394 -17.58 19.55 45.86
N ASN A 395 -17.86 20.68 45.21
CA ASN A 395 -17.11 21.92 45.37
C ASN A 395 -17.73 22.85 46.43
N GLY A 396 -16.92 23.69 47.07
CA GLY A 396 -17.42 24.70 48.02
C GLY A 396 -18.21 24.19 49.24
N LEU A 397 -18.03 22.92 49.64
CA LEU A 397 -18.76 22.30 50.75
C LEU A 397 -18.56 23.09 52.06
N THR A 398 -19.66 23.57 52.63
CA THR A 398 -19.70 24.44 53.83
C THR A 398 -20.90 24.11 54.72
N VAL A 399 -20.75 24.33 56.04
CA VAL A 399 -21.89 24.43 56.96
C VAL A 399 -22.38 25.88 56.89
N SER A 400 -23.55 26.10 56.28
CA SER A 400 -24.09 27.44 56.04
C SER A 400 -24.96 27.97 57.18
N GLN A 401 -25.55 27.07 57.97
CA GLN A 401 -26.38 27.42 59.12
C GLN A 401 -26.28 26.32 60.18
N ALA A 402 -26.29 26.73 61.45
CA ALA A 402 -26.46 25.86 62.60
C ALA A 402 -27.58 26.39 63.49
N THR A 403 -28.38 25.48 64.05
CA THR A 403 -29.36 25.78 65.10
C THR A 403 -29.08 24.89 66.32
N THR A 404 -29.95 24.91 67.33
CA THR A 404 -29.85 23.98 68.48
C THR A 404 -30.14 22.52 68.10
N ASN A 405 -30.78 22.25 66.97
CA ASN A 405 -31.17 20.89 66.57
C ASN A 405 -31.00 20.57 65.07
N SER A 406 -30.35 21.44 64.29
CA SER A 406 -30.10 21.24 62.87
C SER A 406 -28.80 21.86 62.36
N LEU A 407 -28.30 21.31 61.24
CA LEU A 407 -27.16 21.79 60.48
C LEU A 407 -27.52 21.80 58.99
N THR A 408 -27.30 22.93 58.30
CA THR A 408 -27.53 23.06 56.86
C THR A 408 -26.20 23.09 56.11
N LEU A 409 -26.00 22.11 55.24
CA LEU A 409 -24.82 21.95 54.38
C LEU A 409 -25.14 22.48 52.99
N ASN A 410 -24.24 23.30 52.43
CA ASN A 410 -24.30 23.81 51.06
C ASN A 410 -23.03 23.47 50.29
N TRP A 411 -23.13 23.28 48.98
CA TRP A 411 -22.00 23.00 48.09
C TRP A 411 -22.31 23.43 46.64
N GLN A 412 -21.47 23.01 45.70
CA GLN A 412 -21.68 23.05 44.25
C GLN A 412 -21.44 21.65 43.70
N ASN A 413 -22.39 21.14 42.90
CA ASN A 413 -22.21 19.88 42.19
C ASN A 413 -21.04 19.99 41.18
N PRO A 414 -20.41 18.87 40.79
CA PRO A 414 -19.39 18.87 39.74
C PRO A 414 -19.99 19.32 38.40
N VAL A 415 -19.13 19.81 37.51
CA VAL A 415 -19.48 20.00 36.10
C VAL A 415 -19.15 18.69 35.39
N ASP A 416 -20.10 17.76 35.45
CA ASP A 416 -20.00 16.45 34.82
C ASP A 416 -21.23 16.17 33.94
N LYS A 417 -21.09 15.34 32.92
CA LYS A 417 -22.12 15.13 31.89
C LYS A 417 -23.24 14.18 32.34
N ASP A 418 -22.89 13.23 33.19
CA ASP A 418 -23.71 12.12 33.68
C ASP A 418 -23.94 12.19 35.20
N PHE A 419 -23.44 13.22 35.89
CA PHE A 419 -23.72 13.46 37.30
C PHE A 419 -25.23 13.46 37.57
N ALA A 420 -25.67 12.59 38.50
CA ALA A 420 -27.08 12.42 38.83
C ALA A 420 -27.45 12.97 40.21
N LYS A 421 -26.62 12.75 41.24
CA LYS A 421 -26.98 13.02 42.65
C LYS A 421 -25.75 13.06 43.58
N VAL A 422 -25.97 13.57 44.79
CA VAL A 422 -25.05 13.46 45.93
C VAL A 422 -25.66 12.54 46.98
N ASN A 423 -24.92 11.51 47.38
CA ASN A 423 -25.20 10.69 48.55
C ASN A 423 -24.59 11.33 49.80
N VAL A 424 -25.38 11.46 50.87
CA VAL A 424 -24.95 12.05 52.15
C VAL A 424 -24.85 10.95 53.21
N TYR A 425 -23.65 10.76 53.75
CA TYR A 425 -23.32 9.80 54.81
C TYR A 425 -23.10 10.52 56.13
N ASN A 426 -23.41 9.87 57.25
CA ASN A 426 -23.08 10.38 58.59
C ASN A 426 -21.67 9.99 59.06
N ASP A 427 -21.34 10.42 60.26
CA ASP A 427 -20.16 10.07 61.05
C ASP A 427 -19.89 8.56 61.17
N THR A 428 -20.92 7.71 61.25
CA THR A 428 -20.77 6.24 61.26
C THR A 428 -20.68 5.62 59.87
N GLY A 429 -20.52 6.40 58.79
CA GLY A 429 -20.42 5.89 57.42
C GLY A 429 -21.70 5.28 56.87
N LYS A 430 -22.86 5.55 57.48
CA LYS A 430 -24.18 5.09 57.00
C LYS A 430 -24.78 6.14 56.06
N LEU A 431 -25.31 5.69 54.93
CA LEU A 431 -26.10 6.53 54.03
C LEU A 431 -27.34 7.08 54.76
N VAL A 432 -27.48 8.40 54.78
CA VAL A 432 -28.61 9.12 55.39
C VAL A 432 -29.65 9.47 54.32
N THR A 433 -29.21 9.97 53.17
CA THR A 433 -30.09 10.36 52.05
C THR A 433 -29.32 10.51 50.74
N SER A 434 -30.04 10.63 49.63
CA SER A 434 -29.53 11.04 48.32
C SER A 434 -30.27 12.30 47.86
N VAL A 435 -29.55 13.32 47.38
CA VAL A 435 -30.14 14.59 46.93
C VAL A 435 -29.58 15.02 45.57
N THR A 436 -30.42 15.63 44.73
CA THR A 436 -30.02 16.23 43.44
C THR A 436 -29.72 17.73 43.55
N LYS A 437 -30.05 18.34 44.70
CA LYS A 437 -29.85 19.77 44.99
C LYS A 437 -28.53 20.01 45.70
N ASN A 438 -28.01 21.23 45.57
CA ASN A 438 -26.78 21.72 46.19
C ASN A 438 -26.87 21.98 47.73
N VAL A 439 -27.85 21.40 48.41
CA VAL A 439 -28.18 21.67 49.82
C VAL A 439 -28.76 20.43 50.51
N TYR A 440 -28.36 20.22 51.76
CA TYR A 440 -28.94 19.23 52.67
C TYR A 440 -29.06 19.80 54.08
N GLN A 441 -30.19 19.56 54.74
CA GLN A 441 -30.45 19.98 56.11
C GLN A 441 -30.59 18.73 56.99
N ALA A 442 -29.65 18.53 57.91
CA ALA A 442 -29.72 17.52 58.95
C ALA A 442 -30.53 18.07 60.12
N GLU A 443 -31.55 17.34 60.56
CA GLU A 443 -32.48 17.75 61.63
C GLU A 443 -32.58 16.69 62.73
N GLY A 444 -33.18 17.06 63.87
CA GLY A 444 -33.31 16.15 65.03
C GLY A 444 -31.99 15.91 65.77
N LEU A 445 -31.02 16.80 65.59
CA LEU A 445 -29.70 16.73 66.20
C LEU A 445 -29.75 17.18 67.68
N SER A 446 -28.85 16.66 68.49
CA SER A 446 -28.67 17.10 69.88
C SER A 446 -27.99 18.48 69.95
N PRO A 447 -28.36 19.37 70.88
CA PRO A 447 -27.67 20.65 71.09
C PRO A 447 -26.19 20.49 71.50
N SER A 448 -25.38 21.53 71.28
CA SER A 448 -23.94 21.58 71.58
C SER A 448 -23.09 20.43 71.01
N THR A 449 -23.61 19.63 70.07
CA THR A 449 -23.03 18.37 69.64
C THR A 449 -22.41 18.51 68.24
N THR A 450 -21.20 17.99 68.07
CA THR A 450 -20.49 17.99 66.77
C THR A 450 -20.88 16.76 65.97
N TYR A 451 -21.32 16.98 64.72
CA TYR A 451 -21.62 15.94 63.74
C TYR A 451 -20.67 16.05 62.55
N SER A 452 -20.36 14.92 61.93
CA SER A 452 -19.61 14.84 60.68
C SER A 452 -20.50 14.25 59.59
N PHE A 453 -20.34 14.74 58.36
CA PHE A 453 -21.03 14.25 57.17
C PHE A 453 -20.04 14.09 56.02
N THR A 454 -20.17 13.01 55.25
CA THR A 454 -19.40 12.80 54.02
C THR A 454 -20.34 12.82 52.83
N LEU A 455 -20.08 13.72 51.88
CA LEU A 455 -20.86 13.86 50.66
C LEU A 455 -20.10 13.21 49.50
N LYS A 456 -20.75 12.28 48.81
CA LYS A 456 -20.21 11.56 47.65
C LYS A 456 -21.05 11.86 46.42
N THR A 457 -20.43 12.17 45.30
CA THR A 457 -21.10 12.38 44.01
C THR A 457 -21.32 11.05 43.30
N VAL A 458 -22.42 10.95 42.55
CA VAL A 458 -22.85 9.72 41.86
C VAL A 458 -23.41 10.06 40.48
N ASP A 459 -22.99 9.34 39.46
CA ASP A 459 -23.50 9.45 38.08
C ASP A 459 -24.80 8.66 37.83
N THR A 460 -25.26 8.66 36.57
CA THR A 460 -26.47 7.94 36.12
C THR A 460 -26.32 6.42 36.00
N THR A 461 -25.10 5.89 35.86
CA THR A 461 -24.81 4.45 35.85
C THR A 461 -24.62 3.88 37.26
N GLY A 462 -24.10 4.69 38.19
CA GLY A 462 -24.07 4.44 39.62
C GLY A 462 -22.69 4.37 40.27
N ASN A 463 -21.63 4.82 39.60
CA ASN A 463 -20.31 4.94 40.23
C ASN A 463 -20.34 6.05 41.30
N GLU A 464 -19.56 5.89 42.38
CA GLU A 464 -19.62 6.78 43.54
C GLU A 464 -18.24 7.29 43.93
N SER A 465 -18.13 8.60 44.20
CA SER A 465 -16.86 9.26 44.50
C SER A 465 -16.24 8.80 45.84
N THR A 466 -15.00 9.21 46.10
CA THR A 466 -14.32 8.89 47.37
C THR A 466 -15.00 9.57 48.56
N GLY A 467 -15.50 10.79 48.35
CA GLY A 467 -16.31 11.56 49.27
C GLY A 467 -15.55 12.69 49.94
N LYS A 468 -16.26 13.81 50.15
CA LYS A 468 -15.76 15.00 50.84
C LYS A 468 -16.45 15.17 52.18
N SER A 469 -15.68 15.12 53.26
CA SER A 469 -16.20 15.24 54.62
C SER A 469 -16.23 16.69 55.11
N ILE A 470 -17.21 17.00 55.96
CA ILE A 470 -17.29 18.26 56.72
C ILE A 470 -17.93 18.00 58.09
N SER A 471 -17.49 18.75 59.11
CA SER A 471 -18.07 18.71 60.45
C SER A 471 -18.69 20.05 60.84
N GLY A 472 -19.78 20.00 61.62
CA GLY A 472 -20.44 21.16 62.19
C GLY A 472 -20.94 20.87 63.60
N GLN A 473 -21.02 21.90 64.45
CA GLN A 473 -21.55 21.79 65.81
C GLN A 473 -22.89 22.52 65.91
N THR A 474 -23.89 21.86 66.50
CA THR A 474 -25.16 22.52 66.84
C THR A 474 -24.95 23.56 67.94
N LEU A 475 -25.77 24.62 67.92
CA LEU A 475 -25.73 25.65 68.94
C LEU A 475 -26.14 25.09 70.31
N SER A 476 -25.62 25.69 71.37
CA SER A 476 -26.10 25.40 72.73
C SER A 476 -27.54 25.90 72.92
N PRO A 477 -28.36 25.24 73.76
CA PRO A 477 -29.66 25.79 74.13
C PRO A 477 -29.46 27.16 74.75
N SER A 478 -30.21 28.16 74.30
CA SER A 478 -30.19 29.48 74.92
C SER A 478 -30.73 29.37 76.34
N THR A 479 -29.88 29.55 77.36
CA THR A 479 -30.34 29.76 78.72
C THR A 479 -31.25 30.98 78.72
N GLU A 480 -32.52 30.79 79.10
CA GLU A 480 -33.51 31.85 79.12
C GLU A 480 -33.05 32.97 80.08
N ALA A 481 -32.78 34.15 79.54
CA ALA A 481 -32.30 35.27 80.33
C ALA A 481 -33.46 35.79 81.20
N THR A 482 -33.29 35.71 82.52
CA THR A 482 -34.23 36.24 83.51
C THR A 482 -34.54 37.71 83.18
N PRO A 483 -35.83 38.13 83.12
CA PRO A 483 -36.19 39.43 82.58
C PRO A 483 -35.57 40.58 83.38
N VAL A 484 -34.70 41.34 82.73
CA VAL A 484 -34.17 42.60 83.27
C VAL A 484 -35.29 43.63 83.23
N VAL A 485 -35.61 44.20 84.39
CA VAL A 485 -36.67 45.22 84.52
C VAL A 485 -36.27 46.47 83.75
N GLU A 486 -37.10 46.89 82.79
CA GLU A 486 -36.92 48.16 82.08
C GLU A 486 -36.95 49.35 83.05
N SER A 487 -36.03 50.27 82.88
CA SER A 487 -36.13 51.63 83.42
C SER A 487 -36.57 52.58 82.31
N LYS A 488 -37.29 53.65 82.68
CA LYS A 488 -38.06 54.48 81.74
C LYS A 488 -37.22 55.08 80.59
N PRO A 489 -37.80 55.22 79.38
CA PRO A 489 -37.10 55.72 78.21
C PRO A 489 -36.76 57.22 78.32
N VAL A 490 -35.61 57.58 77.76
CA VAL A 490 -35.22 58.98 77.46
C VAL A 490 -35.39 59.21 75.96
N ILE A 491 -36.01 60.33 75.58
CA ILE A 491 -36.38 60.64 74.20
C ILE A 491 -35.18 61.27 73.44
N PRO A 492 -34.74 60.72 72.31
CA PRO A 492 -33.81 61.39 71.40
C PRO A 492 -34.54 62.32 70.40
N THR A 493 -33.94 63.46 70.09
CA THR A 493 -34.47 64.49 69.18
C THR A 493 -34.11 64.16 67.71
N PRO A 494 -35.00 64.39 66.72
CA PRO A 494 -34.74 63.99 65.33
C PRO A 494 -33.93 65.04 64.52
N THR A 495 -32.92 64.59 63.76
CA THR A 495 -32.29 65.33 62.63
C THR A 495 -31.50 64.32 61.73
N PRO A 496 -31.04 64.66 60.50
CA PRO A 496 -31.79 64.25 59.30
C PRO A 496 -31.05 63.25 58.38
N VAL A 497 -31.77 62.82 57.34
CA VAL A 497 -31.34 61.88 56.29
C VAL A 497 -30.23 62.45 55.39
N PHE A 498 -29.29 61.60 54.96
CA PHE A 498 -28.50 61.79 53.74
C PHE A 498 -28.68 60.59 52.80
N ALA A 499 -28.69 60.86 51.49
CA ALA A 499 -28.94 59.89 50.42
C ALA A 499 -27.62 59.31 49.85
N PRO A 500 -27.64 58.12 49.20
CA PRO A 500 -26.42 57.50 48.66
C PRO A 500 -25.92 58.17 47.38
N THR A 501 -24.59 58.30 47.26
CA THR A 501 -23.91 58.78 46.05
C THR A 501 -23.79 57.66 45.00
N PRO A 502 -24.23 57.84 43.75
CA PRO A 502 -24.02 56.86 42.70
C PRO A 502 -22.58 56.91 42.15
N ALA A 503 -21.97 55.74 41.95
CA ALA A 503 -20.70 55.63 41.24
C ALA A 503 -20.93 55.60 39.71
N VAL A 504 -20.06 56.27 38.95
CA VAL A 504 -20.14 56.35 37.48
C VAL A 504 -19.05 55.49 36.86
N THR A 505 -19.43 54.63 35.91
CA THR A 505 -18.50 53.86 35.06
C THR A 505 -18.67 54.27 33.60
N VAL A 506 -17.56 54.49 32.90
CA VAL A 506 -17.52 55.00 31.52
C VAL A 506 -17.23 53.86 30.54
N PRO A 507 -18.01 53.69 29.46
CA PRO A 507 -17.70 52.71 28.42
C PRO A 507 -16.59 53.24 27.49
N VAL A 508 -15.56 52.43 27.24
CA VAL A 508 -14.55 52.69 26.20
C VAL A 508 -14.98 52.01 24.90
N VAL A 509 -15.11 52.79 23.83
CA VAL A 509 -15.37 52.30 22.47
C VAL A 509 -14.09 52.39 21.65
N THR A 510 -13.73 51.32 20.95
CA THR A 510 -12.66 51.31 19.95
C THR A 510 -13.24 50.99 18.57
N THR A 511 -13.19 51.96 17.66
CA THR A 511 -13.60 51.79 16.26
C THR A 511 -12.43 51.33 15.38
N PRO A 512 -12.67 50.49 14.35
CA PRO A 512 -11.65 50.12 13.38
C PRO A 512 -11.31 51.27 12.41
N ALA A 513 -10.15 51.18 11.76
CA ALA A 513 -9.64 52.11 10.75
C ALA A 513 -8.92 51.29 9.64
N PRO A 514 -8.66 51.85 8.44
CA PRO A 514 -9.61 51.63 7.34
C PRO A 514 -9.00 50.94 6.10
N THR A 515 -9.88 50.39 5.27
CA THR A 515 -9.53 49.90 3.93
C THR A 515 -9.25 51.05 2.95
N ASN A 516 -8.46 50.78 1.91
CA ASN A 516 -8.46 51.63 0.71
C ASN A 516 -8.26 50.84 -0.59
N LEU A 517 -9.06 51.25 -1.57
CA LEU A 517 -9.13 50.84 -2.99
C LEU A 517 -8.06 51.65 -3.77
N VAL A 518 -7.73 51.52 -5.07
CA VAL A 518 -8.04 50.63 -6.23
C VAL A 518 -7.03 50.97 -7.36
N ALA A 519 -6.85 50.13 -8.40
CA ALA A 519 -6.64 50.49 -9.84
C ALA A 519 -5.82 49.44 -10.64
N ALA A 520 -5.86 49.51 -11.98
CA ALA A 520 -5.22 48.58 -12.93
C ALA A 520 -4.98 49.23 -14.33
N VAL A 521 -4.82 48.39 -15.38
CA VAL A 521 -4.85 48.66 -16.86
C VAL A 521 -3.61 49.34 -17.54
N PRO A 522 -3.37 49.17 -18.89
CA PRO A 522 -2.02 48.80 -19.42
C PRO A 522 -1.59 49.49 -20.77
N SER A 523 -0.59 48.91 -21.50
CA SER A 523 -0.17 49.04 -22.95
C SER A 523 1.38 49.00 -23.08
N GLY A 524 2.09 48.80 -24.22
CA GLY A 524 1.84 48.46 -25.65
C GLY A 524 3.03 48.93 -26.54
N GLY A 525 3.40 48.45 -27.75
CA GLY A 525 3.01 47.28 -28.59
C GLY A 525 3.40 47.42 -30.10
N GLY A 526 4.26 46.55 -30.69
CA GLY A 526 4.64 46.50 -32.14
C GLY A 526 6.00 45.78 -32.42
N GLY A 527 6.42 45.42 -33.66
CA GLY A 527 5.78 45.38 -35.00
C GLY A 527 6.76 45.12 -36.21
N GLY A 528 6.29 44.54 -37.33
CA GLY A 528 6.93 44.48 -38.69
C GLY A 528 7.90 43.30 -39.00
N GLY A 529 8.17 42.85 -40.26
CA GLY A 529 7.52 43.09 -41.59
C GLY A 529 8.36 42.65 -42.84
N GLY A 530 7.73 42.20 -43.95
CA GLY A 530 8.32 41.95 -45.31
C GLY A 530 9.08 40.61 -45.53
N GLY A 531 9.32 40.04 -46.75
CA GLY A 531 8.89 40.31 -48.14
C GLY A 531 10.08 40.45 -49.15
N GLY A 532 10.14 39.86 -50.38
CA GLY A 532 9.33 38.84 -51.10
C GLY A 532 9.72 38.70 -52.62
N GLY A 533 9.48 37.54 -53.27
CA GLY A 533 9.76 37.24 -54.72
C GLY A 533 11.07 36.43 -55.00
N GLY A 534 11.37 35.87 -56.18
CA GLY A 534 10.61 35.64 -57.43
C GLY A 534 11.49 35.22 -58.65
N GLY A 535 11.03 34.28 -59.50
CA GLY A 535 11.69 33.86 -60.77
C GLY A 535 12.85 32.84 -60.65
N GLY A 536 13.28 32.11 -61.71
CA GLY A 536 12.75 31.94 -63.08
C GLY A 536 13.84 31.89 -64.17
N GLY A 537 14.08 30.74 -64.81
CA GLY A 537 15.07 30.60 -65.91
C GLY A 537 15.20 29.16 -66.45
N ILE A 538 15.54 28.97 -67.74
CA ILE A 538 15.49 27.66 -68.44
C ILE A 538 16.80 27.40 -69.28
N PRO A 539 16.92 26.51 -70.30
CA PRO A 539 17.99 25.50 -70.31
C PRO A 539 19.02 25.62 -71.46
N ARG A 540 20.02 24.71 -71.53
CA ARG A 540 20.34 23.96 -72.78
C ARG A 540 21.30 22.76 -72.67
N GLN A 541 21.03 21.79 -73.54
CA GLN A 541 21.89 20.71 -74.07
C GLN A 541 22.84 21.25 -75.18
N PRO A 542 23.64 20.43 -75.92
CA PRO A 542 24.27 19.12 -75.62
C PRO A 542 25.77 19.05 -76.05
N SER A 543 26.46 17.92 -75.80
CA SER A 543 27.58 17.47 -76.67
C SER A 543 27.86 15.96 -76.58
N THR A 544 27.66 15.26 -77.69
CA THR A 544 28.19 13.92 -78.01
C THR A 544 29.38 14.06 -78.99
N PRO A 545 30.03 12.97 -79.47
CA PRO A 545 30.37 11.69 -78.84
C PRO A 545 31.90 11.42 -78.89
N SER A 546 32.35 10.28 -78.36
CA SER A 546 33.51 9.58 -78.94
C SER A 546 33.37 8.07 -78.79
N THR A 547 33.24 7.38 -79.92
CA THR A 547 33.16 5.91 -79.99
C THR A 547 34.50 5.33 -80.42
N THR A 548 35.21 4.68 -79.51
CA THR A 548 36.31 3.78 -79.86
C THR A 548 35.82 2.34 -79.72
N VAL A 549 35.52 1.68 -80.84
CA VAL A 549 35.22 0.25 -80.86
C VAL A 549 36.50 -0.51 -81.17
N THR A 550 37.01 -1.27 -80.20
CA THR A 550 37.98 -2.34 -80.43
C THR A 550 37.25 -3.68 -80.49
N ALA A 551 37.72 -4.55 -81.40
CA ALA A 551 37.14 -5.87 -81.68
C ALA A 551 37.36 -6.86 -80.50
N PRO A 552 36.70 -8.02 -80.49
CA PRO A 552 36.29 -8.65 -79.23
C PRO A 552 37.45 -9.24 -78.43
N ALA A 553 37.77 -8.59 -77.31
CA ALA A 553 38.26 -9.32 -76.16
C ALA A 553 37.19 -10.35 -75.77
N VAL A 554 37.56 -11.63 -75.70
CA VAL A 554 36.66 -12.71 -75.26
C VAL A 554 36.05 -12.31 -73.94
N ALA A 555 34.71 -12.19 -73.90
CA ALA A 555 34.00 -11.80 -72.69
C ALA A 555 34.41 -12.78 -71.56
N PRO A 556 35.06 -12.30 -70.49
CA PRO A 556 35.63 -13.20 -69.49
C PRO A 556 34.52 -14.03 -68.86
N THR A 557 34.78 -15.33 -68.70
CA THR A 557 33.86 -16.29 -68.06
C THR A 557 33.20 -15.63 -66.85
N PRO A 558 31.86 -15.51 -66.81
CA PRO A 558 31.20 -14.61 -65.87
C PRO A 558 31.65 -14.89 -64.45
N THR A 559 32.13 -13.85 -63.78
CA THR A 559 32.74 -13.92 -62.46
C THR A 559 31.79 -14.59 -61.46
N PRO A 560 32.27 -15.22 -60.38
CA PRO A 560 31.41 -15.89 -59.40
C PRO A 560 30.24 -15.02 -58.93
N THR A 561 30.51 -13.72 -58.71
CA THR A 561 29.51 -12.71 -58.34
C THR A 561 28.43 -12.47 -59.41
N GLN A 562 28.75 -12.58 -60.70
CA GLN A 562 27.77 -12.49 -61.79
C GLN A 562 26.90 -13.76 -61.89
N LYS A 563 27.50 -14.96 -61.83
CA LYS A 563 26.76 -16.24 -61.84
C LYS A 563 25.74 -16.33 -60.71
N ALA A 564 26.18 -16.04 -59.47
CA ALA A 564 25.31 -16.05 -58.29
C ALA A 564 24.15 -15.06 -58.40
N THR A 565 24.31 -13.96 -59.15
CA THR A 565 23.26 -12.95 -59.36
C THR A 565 22.24 -13.35 -60.42
N GLN A 566 22.59 -14.22 -61.38
CA GLN A 566 21.64 -14.77 -62.33
C GLN A 566 20.75 -15.84 -61.68
N GLN A 567 21.33 -16.69 -60.83
CA GLN A 567 20.61 -17.71 -60.06
C GLN A 567 19.56 -17.11 -59.10
N LEU A 568 19.80 -15.90 -58.57
CA LEU A 568 18.92 -15.17 -57.67
C LEU A 568 17.50 -14.98 -58.22
N ASN A 569 17.44 -14.44 -59.43
CA ASN A 569 16.19 -13.95 -59.97
C ASN A 569 15.28 -15.13 -60.33
N THR A 570 15.85 -16.22 -60.86
CA THR A 570 15.18 -17.51 -61.09
C THR A 570 14.55 -18.10 -59.83
N ALA A 571 15.26 -18.02 -58.70
CA ALA A 571 14.77 -18.55 -57.43
C ALA A 571 13.65 -17.71 -56.82
N LYS A 572 13.75 -16.37 -56.91
CA LYS A 572 12.66 -15.47 -56.50
C LYS A 572 11.40 -15.64 -57.35
N THR A 573 11.52 -15.81 -58.67
CA THR A 573 10.36 -16.01 -59.56
C THR A 573 9.71 -17.38 -59.45
N SER A 574 10.37 -18.37 -58.83
CA SER A 574 9.85 -19.73 -58.62
C SER A 574 9.37 -19.99 -57.19
N GLY A 575 9.36 -18.97 -56.32
CA GLY A 575 9.00 -19.11 -54.90
C GLY A 575 10.08 -19.76 -54.02
N LYS A 576 11.21 -20.19 -54.61
CA LYS A 576 12.33 -20.88 -53.94
C LYS A 576 13.43 -19.92 -53.47
N ALA A 577 13.05 -18.74 -52.95
CA ALA A 577 14.02 -17.71 -52.59
C ALA A 577 15.02 -18.18 -51.52
N ALA A 578 14.56 -18.92 -50.50
CA ALA A 578 15.38 -19.48 -49.44
C ALA A 578 16.44 -20.47 -49.96
N ASP A 579 16.05 -21.43 -50.81
CA ASP A 579 16.94 -22.42 -51.46
C ASP A 579 18.17 -21.76 -52.12
N TRP A 580 17.98 -20.58 -52.69
CA TRP A 580 19.04 -19.82 -53.34
C TRP A 580 19.78 -18.84 -52.41
N LEU A 581 19.12 -18.24 -51.41
CA LEU A 581 19.82 -17.35 -50.46
C LEU A 581 20.97 -18.11 -49.80
N LYS A 582 20.68 -19.36 -49.45
CA LYS A 582 21.58 -20.41 -48.96
C LYS A 582 22.71 -20.82 -49.94
N ALA A 583 22.68 -20.34 -51.19
CA ALA A 583 23.60 -20.72 -52.26
C ALA A 583 24.35 -19.55 -52.93
N LYS A 584 23.92 -18.28 -52.81
CA LYS A 584 24.76 -17.11 -53.19
C LYS A 584 25.67 -16.68 -52.06
N PHE A 585 25.10 -16.49 -50.86
CA PHE A 585 25.64 -15.51 -49.91
C PHE A 585 26.93 -15.96 -49.20
N ASP A 586 27.51 -17.06 -49.65
CA ASP A 586 28.91 -17.44 -49.51
C ASP A 586 29.85 -16.37 -50.15
N GLY A 587 30.16 -15.29 -49.41
CA GLY A 587 31.48 -14.63 -49.53
C GLY A 587 31.67 -13.12 -49.83
N LYS A 588 30.68 -12.20 -49.78
CA LYS A 588 30.91 -10.72 -49.98
C LYS A 588 29.78 -9.80 -49.44
N ASN A 589 30.01 -8.53 -49.07
CA ASN A 589 30.92 -7.88 -48.10
C ASN A 589 30.25 -6.51 -47.76
N VAL A 590 29.90 -6.26 -46.50
CA VAL A 590 29.04 -5.14 -46.03
C VAL A 590 29.65 -3.72 -46.01
N SER A 591 30.92 -3.55 -46.41
CA SER A 591 31.65 -2.27 -46.31
C SER A 591 31.35 -1.23 -47.40
N ASP A 592 30.43 -1.51 -48.32
CA ASP A 592 30.11 -0.61 -49.44
C ASP A 592 29.34 0.67 -49.02
N ALA A 593 29.85 1.84 -49.43
CA ALA A 593 29.30 3.13 -49.04
C ALA A 593 27.92 3.46 -49.67
N ASN A 594 27.57 2.91 -50.83
CA ASN A 594 26.24 3.06 -51.42
C ASN A 594 25.23 2.16 -50.70
N PHE A 595 25.62 0.94 -50.32
CA PHE A 595 24.80 0.07 -49.47
C PHE A 595 24.47 0.77 -48.14
N GLN A 596 25.48 1.32 -47.45
CA GLN A 596 25.28 2.07 -46.21
C GLN A 596 24.38 3.30 -46.42
N LYS A 597 24.56 4.05 -47.52
CA LYS A 597 23.72 5.22 -47.84
C LYS A 597 22.26 4.86 -48.09
N GLN A 598 22.00 3.78 -48.83
CA GLN A 598 20.64 3.27 -49.07
C GLN A 598 20.01 2.75 -47.77
N LEU A 599 20.77 2.03 -46.96
CA LEU A 599 20.35 1.56 -45.64
C LEU A 599 19.98 2.72 -44.72
N SER A 600 20.78 3.80 -44.66
CA SER A 600 20.45 5.01 -43.91
C SER A 600 19.15 5.67 -44.39
N GLN A 601 18.92 5.75 -45.70
CA GLN A 601 17.66 6.29 -46.25
C GLN A 601 16.46 5.41 -45.89
N ILE A 602 16.61 4.08 -45.89
CA ILE A 602 15.57 3.14 -45.47
C ILE A 602 15.28 3.26 -43.97
N LYS A 603 16.31 3.29 -43.11
CA LYS A 603 16.18 3.55 -41.67
C LYS A 603 15.43 4.84 -41.39
N GLN A 604 15.83 5.94 -42.05
CA GLN A 604 15.22 7.26 -41.91
C GLN A 604 13.77 7.30 -42.40
N THR A 605 13.44 6.58 -43.47
CA THR A 605 12.06 6.49 -44.01
C THR A 605 11.14 5.67 -43.11
N MET A 606 11.66 4.62 -42.45
CA MET A 606 10.88 3.75 -41.56
C MET A 606 10.94 4.16 -40.07
N GLY A 607 11.59 5.29 -39.74
CA GLY A 607 11.70 5.78 -38.36
C GLY A 607 12.61 4.94 -37.45
N ILE A 608 13.46 4.08 -38.03
CA ILE A 608 14.36 3.19 -37.29
C ILE A 608 15.56 4.01 -36.82
N LYS A 609 15.71 4.17 -35.50
CA LYS A 609 16.95 4.63 -34.88
C LYS A 609 17.94 3.46 -34.79
N ASP A 610 19.21 3.73 -35.03
CA ASP A 610 20.28 2.82 -34.64
C ASP A 610 20.45 2.81 -33.12
N LEU A 611 20.79 1.65 -32.55
CA LEU A 611 20.97 1.48 -31.11
C LEU A 611 22.16 2.33 -30.61
N PRO A 612 22.04 2.98 -29.43
CA PRO A 612 23.11 3.81 -28.88
C PRO A 612 24.33 2.96 -28.53
N SER A 613 25.51 3.50 -28.79
CA SER A 613 26.77 2.77 -28.69
C SER A 613 27.31 2.68 -27.26
N LYS A 614 26.87 1.69 -26.46
CA LYS A 614 27.65 1.27 -25.28
C LYS A 614 29.07 0.87 -25.73
N ALA A 615 30.08 1.31 -24.98
CA ALA A 615 31.49 1.32 -25.39
C ALA A 615 32.40 0.50 -24.46
N GLN A 616 31.91 -0.66 -24.00
CA GLN A 616 32.67 -1.71 -23.32
C GLN A 616 31.82 -3.00 -23.32
N LEU A 617 32.30 -4.06 -24.01
CA LEU A 617 31.76 -5.43 -23.95
C LEU A 617 32.92 -6.42 -24.18
N SER A 618 32.89 -7.56 -23.46
CA SER A 618 33.96 -8.58 -23.49
C SER A 618 33.58 -9.79 -24.36
N PRO A 619 34.48 -10.30 -25.22
CA PRO A 619 34.10 -11.15 -26.36
C PRO A 619 34.14 -12.66 -26.06
N SER A 620 33.45 -13.14 -25.01
CA SER A 620 33.53 -14.55 -24.59
C SER A 620 32.26 -15.13 -23.93
N ILE A 621 31.09 -14.60 -24.25
CA ILE A 621 29.77 -15.05 -23.76
C ILE A 621 28.86 -15.30 -24.98
N PRO A 622 27.96 -16.30 -24.98
CA PRO A 622 26.96 -16.46 -26.05
C PRO A 622 26.09 -15.20 -26.18
N VAL A 623 26.26 -14.47 -27.29
CA VAL A 623 25.62 -13.18 -27.54
C VAL A 623 24.16 -13.38 -27.97
N SER A 624 23.24 -13.39 -27.00
CA SER A 624 21.79 -13.31 -27.27
C SER A 624 21.41 -11.90 -27.71
N ILE A 625 20.66 -11.77 -28.81
CA ILE A 625 20.26 -10.45 -29.35
C ILE A 625 18.75 -10.30 -29.34
N SER A 626 18.27 -9.32 -28.56
CA SER A 626 16.87 -8.96 -28.40
C SER A 626 16.45 -7.90 -29.42
N LEU A 627 15.56 -8.27 -30.36
CA LEU A 627 15.13 -7.40 -31.46
C LEU A 627 13.82 -6.66 -31.14
N GLN A 628 13.89 -5.56 -30.38
CA GLN A 628 12.71 -4.70 -30.10
C GLN A 628 12.04 -4.12 -31.36
N VAL A 629 12.76 -4.01 -32.48
CA VAL A 629 12.31 -3.27 -33.67
C VAL A 629 11.24 -4.03 -34.47
N ALA A 630 11.10 -5.34 -34.30
CA ALA A 630 10.28 -6.18 -35.17
C ALA A 630 8.78 -5.84 -35.21
N LEU A 631 8.26 -5.22 -34.14
CA LEU A 631 6.81 -4.99 -33.97
C LEU A 631 6.40 -3.55 -33.62
N LYS A 632 7.32 -2.60 -33.40
CA LYS A 632 6.98 -1.17 -33.14
C LYS A 632 6.45 -0.40 -34.39
N ASN A 633 5.98 -1.12 -35.41
CA ASN A 633 5.15 -0.58 -36.50
C ASN A 633 3.72 -0.31 -35.96
N LYS A 634 3.12 0.82 -36.35
CA LYS A 634 1.73 1.23 -35.98
C LYS A 634 0.61 0.26 -36.39
N GLN A 635 0.95 -0.85 -37.04
CA GLN A 635 0.00 -1.87 -37.50
C GLN A 635 -0.11 -3.09 -36.57
N TYR A 636 0.91 -3.40 -35.77
CA TYR A 636 0.98 -4.64 -34.98
C TYR A 636 1.24 -4.38 -33.48
N LYS A 637 0.94 -5.36 -32.63
CA LYS A 637 1.12 -5.29 -31.16
C LYS A 637 1.92 -6.48 -30.59
N TYR A 638 1.67 -7.69 -31.09
CA TYR A 638 2.36 -8.93 -30.68
C TYR A 638 2.52 -9.88 -31.89
N ILE A 639 3.50 -10.77 -31.88
CA ILE A 639 3.59 -11.94 -32.77
C ILE A 639 3.02 -13.16 -32.04
N ASP A 640 2.31 -14.02 -32.76
CA ASP A 640 1.98 -15.37 -32.33
C ASP A 640 3.24 -16.23 -32.42
N SER A 641 3.83 -16.59 -31.27
CA SER A 641 5.05 -17.40 -31.20
C SER A 641 4.89 -18.78 -31.85
N SER A 642 3.68 -19.34 -31.91
CA SER A 642 3.40 -20.60 -32.63
C SER A 642 3.53 -20.48 -34.15
N SER A 643 3.57 -19.26 -34.68
CA SER A 643 3.74 -18.97 -36.11
C SER A 643 5.17 -18.62 -36.54
N MET A 644 6.14 -18.66 -35.62
CA MET A 644 7.55 -18.37 -35.90
C MET A 644 8.43 -19.58 -35.53
N THR A 645 8.74 -20.42 -36.51
CA THR A 645 9.72 -21.51 -36.38
C THR A 645 11.12 -21.05 -36.82
N PRO A 646 12.21 -21.77 -36.48
CA PRO A 646 13.56 -21.44 -36.95
C PRO A 646 13.67 -21.32 -38.48
N ASP A 647 12.89 -22.11 -39.24
CA ASP A 647 12.88 -22.07 -40.71
C ASP A 647 12.40 -20.73 -41.28
N HIS A 648 11.62 -19.96 -40.51
CA HIS A 648 11.15 -18.63 -40.88
C HIS A 648 12.18 -17.53 -40.62
N VAL A 649 13.34 -17.82 -40.01
CA VAL A 649 14.35 -16.83 -39.63
C VAL A 649 15.74 -17.22 -40.12
N THR A 650 16.16 -16.60 -41.22
CA THR A 650 17.50 -16.76 -41.79
C THR A 650 18.44 -15.66 -41.28
N VAL A 651 19.54 -16.04 -40.64
CA VAL A 651 20.61 -15.10 -40.23
C VAL A 651 21.79 -15.21 -41.20
N LEU A 652 22.25 -14.07 -41.71
CA LEU A 652 23.37 -13.93 -42.64
C LEU A 652 24.50 -13.16 -41.96
N ASN A 653 25.76 -13.56 -42.15
CA ASN A 653 26.93 -12.83 -41.62
C ASN A 653 27.36 -11.64 -42.52
N SER A 654 28.57 -11.09 -42.32
CA SER A 654 29.08 -9.92 -43.07
C SER A 654 29.54 -10.22 -44.50
N ASN A 655 29.89 -11.48 -44.76
CA ASN A 655 30.04 -12.02 -46.12
C ASN A 655 28.67 -12.40 -46.72
N GLY A 656 27.67 -12.56 -45.86
CA GLY A 656 26.33 -13.02 -46.15
C GLY A 656 26.07 -14.48 -45.77
N GLU A 657 27.07 -15.24 -45.35
CA GLU A 657 26.97 -16.69 -45.13
C GLU A 657 25.87 -17.01 -44.11
N VAL A 658 25.06 -18.03 -44.38
CA VAL A 658 23.95 -18.42 -43.48
C VAL A 658 24.55 -18.96 -42.19
N VAL A 659 24.27 -18.27 -41.08
CA VAL A 659 24.72 -18.69 -39.75
C VAL A 659 23.85 -19.87 -39.30
N THR A 660 24.31 -21.09 -39.53
CA THR A 660 23.56 -22.32 -39.26
C THR A 660 23.38 -22.63 -37.77
N ASN A 661 24.18 -21.99 -36.92
CA ASN A 661 24.33 -22.35 -35.50
C ASN A 661 23.66 -21.32 -34.59
N VAL A 662 22.39 -21.00 -34.85
CA VAL A 662 21.58 -20.09 -34.03
C VAL A 662 20.29 -20.76 -33.56
N ASN A 663 20.01 -20.66 -32.27
CA ASN A 663 18.67 -20.86 -31.74
C ASN A 663 17.89 -19.56 -31.94
N VAL A 664 16.65 -19.68 -32.41
CA VAL A 664 15.70 -18.57 -32.54
C VAL A 664 14.54 -18.85 -31.60
N SER A 665 14.22 -17.89 -30.72
CA SER A 665 13.07 -17.98 -29.83
C SER A 665 12.33 -16.64 -29.73
N VAL A 666 11.10 -16.70 -29.22
CA VAL A 666 10.18 -15.56 -29.18
C VAL A 666 9.60 -15.47 -27.77
N LYS A 667 9.81 -14.35 -27.09
CA LYS A 667 9.10 -14.01 -25.86
C LYS A 667 8.39 -12.67 -26.06
N TRP A 668 7.10 -12.60 -25.75
CA TRP A 668 6.29 -11.39 -25.85
C TRP A 668 6.37 -10.65 -27.20
N ASN A 669 7.13 -9.56 -27.27
CA ASN A 669 7.34 -8.71 -28.45
C ASN A 669 8.79 -8.69 -28.93
N ARG A 670 9.65 -9.54 -28.35
CA ARG A 670 11.09 -9.65 -28.62
C ARG A 670 11.37 -10.97 -29.35
N ILE A 671 12.23 -10.88 -30.35
CA ILE A 671 12.82 -12.04 -31.02
C ILE A 671 14.25 -12.16 -30.49
N PHE A 672 14.57 -13.33 -29.96
CA PHE A 672 15.90 -13.66 -29.45
C PHE A 672 16.60 -14.55 -30.46
N ILE A 673 17.82 -14.17 -30.82
CA ILE A 673 18.72 -15.02 -31.61
C ILE A 673 19.98 -15.26 -30.80
N THR A 674 20.27 -16.53 -30.52
CA THR A 674 21.34 -16.96 -29.63
C THR A 674 22.25 -17.99 -30.33
N PRO A 675 23.55 -17.70 -30.52
CA PRO A 675 24.48 -18.61 -31.19
C PRO A 675 24.82 -19.81 -30.31
N THR A 676 24.84 -21.03 -30.87
CA THR A 676 24.80 -22.27 -30.09
C THR A 676 26.15 -22.82 -29.63
N ALA A 677 27.28 -22.31 -30.13
CA ALA A 677 28.61 -22.87 -29.81
C ALA A 677 29.78 -21.87 -29.75
N SER A 678 29.66 -20.64 -30.26
CA SER A 678 30.83 -19.77 -30.53
C SER A 678 30.62 -18.27 -30.30
N GLY A 679 29.44 -17.84 -29.86
CA GLY A 679 29.06 -16.43 -29.97
C GLY A 679 28.83 -15.98 -31.44
N PHE A 680 28.48 -14.71 -31.62
CA PHE A 680 28.65 -14.00 -32.88
C PHE A 680 30.06 -13.42 -32.92
N ALA A 681 30.71 -13.40 -34.08
CA ALA A 681 32.09 -12.91 -34.22
C ALA A 681 32.19 -11.41 -33.88
N LYS A 682 33.38 -10.96 -33.45
CA LYS A 682 33.61 -9.59 -32.96
C LYS A 682 33.65 -8.56 -34.10
N ASN A 683 33.00 -7.40 -33.93
CA ASN A 683 32.90 -6.32 -34.95
C ASN A 683 32.29 -6.77 -36.29
N GLU A 684 31.39 -7.75 -36.28
CA GLU A 684 30.75 -8.28 -37.48
C GLU A 684 29.29 -7.80 -37.61
N THR A 685 28.90 -7.37 -38.82
CA THR A 685 27.53 -6.99 -39.15
C THR A 685 26.75 -8.19 -39.69
N TYR A 686 25.62 -8.49 -39.09
CA TYR A 686 24.73 -9.59 -39.47
C TYR A 686 23.37 -9.06 -39.93
N ASN A 687 22.76 -9.75 -40.87
CA ASN A 687 21.44 -9.44 -41.41
C ASN A 687 20.47 -10.57 -41.07
N ILE A 688 19.37 -10.25 -40.42
CA ILE A 688 18.32 -11.20 -40.03
C ILE A 688 17.15 -11.00 -40.99
N ILE A 689 16.78 -12.06 -41.70
CA ILE A 689 15.65 -12.10 -42.62
C ILE A 689 14.58 -12.99 -42.01
N ILE A 690 13.41 -12.41 -41.79
CA ILE A 690 12.25 -13.08 -41.22
C ILE A 690 11.20 -13.20 -42.33
N GLU A 691 10.78 -14.42 -42.64
CA GLU A 691 9.91 -14.70 -43.78
C GLU A 691 8.47 -14.15 -43.62
N LYS A 692 7.77 -14.07 -44.75
CA LYS A 692 6.34 -13.72 -44.78
C LYS A 692 5.49 -14.88 -44.25
N GLY A 693 4.33 -14.58 -43.69
CA GLY A 693 3.34 -15.56 -43.20
C GLY A 693 3.15 -15.57 -41.69
N ILE A 694 4.15 -15.11 -40.93
CA ILE A 694 4.11 -15.00 -39.47
C ILE A 694 2.89 -14.20 -39.04
N LYS A 695 2.11 -14.75 -38.11
CA LYS A 695 0.90 -14.13 -37.62
C LYS A 695 1.21 -13.11 -36.54
N ALA A 696 0.60 -11.94 -36.64
CA ALA A 696 0.69 -10.89 -35.64
C ALA A 696 -0.72 -10.37 -35.29
N LYS A 697 -0.91 -9.96 -34.03
CA LYS A 697 -2.14 -9.30 -33.59
C LYS A 697 -2.02 -7.81 -33.88
N PRO A 698 -2.99 -7.17 -34.58
CA PRO A 698 -2.90 -5.77 -34.94
C PRO A 698 -3.05 -4.83 -33.73
N THR A 699 -2.64 -3.56 -33.87
CA THR A 699 -2.73 -2.55 -32.79
C THR A 699 -4.15 -2.02 -32.55
N ALA A 700 -5.09 -2.27 -33.49
CA ALA A 700 -6.50 -1.91 -33.35
C ALA A 700 -7.27 -2.89 -32.45
N LYS A 701 -8.48 -2.51 -32.00
CA LYS A 701 -9.39 -3.38 -31.22
C LYS A 701 -9.98 -4.51 -32.08
N SER A 702 -9.17 -5.53 -32.37
CA SER A 702 -9.57 -6.75 -33.07
C SER A 702 -8.80 -7.96 -32.52
N ASP A 703 -9.50 -9.06 -32.30
CA ASP A 703 -8.89 -10.33 -31.87
C ASP A 703 -8.39 -11.19 -33.04
N GLN A 704 -8.59 -10.74 -34.29
CA GLN A 704 -8.11 -11.48 -35.47
C GLN A 704 -6.61 -11.30 -35.68
N GLN A 705 -5.90 -12.42 -35.76
CA GLN A 705 -4.51 -12.50 -36.21
C GLN A 705 -4.41 -12.18 -37.71
N VAL A 706 -3.35 -11.48 -38.12
CA VAL A 706 -3.05 -11.14 -39.52
C VAL A 706 -1.65 -11.62 -39.86
N SER A 707 -1.48 -12.38 -40.95
CA SER A 707 -0.17 -12.83 -41.42
C SER A 707 0.62 -11.71 -42.10
N SER A 708 1.93 -11.65 -41.85
CA SER A 708 2.85 -10.74 -42.53
C SER A 708 2.88 -11.01 -44.04
N THR A 709 2.64 -9.97 -44.84
CA THR A 709 2.63 -10.07 -46.32
C THR A 709 4.01 -9.86 -46.94
N THR A 710 4.92 -9.22 -46.21
CA THR A 710 6.31 -8.92 -46.60
C THR A 710 7.28 -9.52 -45.58
N PRO A 711 8.42 -10.11 -46.01
CA PRO A 711 9.51 -10.46 -45.12
C PRO A 711 10.03 -9.21 -44.37
N LEU A 712 10.36 -9.36 -43.09
CA LEU A 712 11.06 -8.32 -42.33
C LEU A 712 12.57 -8.52 -42.47
N ILE A 713 13.33 -7.44 -42.59
CA ILE A 713 14.79 -7.47 -42.58
C ILE A 713 15.29 -6.56 -41.47
N LEU A 714 16.11 -7.12 -40.58
CA LEU A 714 16.76 -6.44 -39.47
C LEU A 714 18.29 -6.57 -39.64
N GLN A 715 19.06 -5.66 -39.06
CA GLN A 715 20.52 -5.71 -39.09
C GLN A 715 21.07 -5.34 -37.72
N PHE A 716 22.10 -6.04 -37.27
CA PHE A 716 22.87 -5.70 -36.07
C PHE A 716 24.37 -5.76 -36.38
N THR A 717 25.18 -5.11 -35.55
CA THR A 717 26.65 -5.22 -35.60
C THR A 717 27.16 -5.48 -34.20
N THR A 718 27.89 -6.58 -34.01
CA THR A 718 28.58 -6.90 -32.75
C THR A 718 29.80 -5.98 -32.55
N ARG A 719 30.46 -6.05 -31.40
CA ARG A 719 31.56 -5.15 -31.03
C ARG A 719 32.70 -5.84 -30.31
#